data_AF-A0A7I8WMF5-F1
#
_entry.id   AF-A0A7I8WMF5-F1
#
_cell.length_a   1.000
_cell.length_b   1.000
_cell.length_c   1.000
_cell.angle_alpha   90.00
_cell.angle_beta   90.00
_cell.angle_gamma   90.00
#
_symmetry.space_group_name_H-M   'P 1'
#
loop_
_entity.id
_entity.type
_entity.pdbx_description
1 polymer ?
#
loop_
_entity_poly.entity_id
_entity_poly.type
_entity_poly.pdbx_seq_one_letter_code
_entity_poly.pdbx_strand_id
1 'polypeptide(L)'
;MQLFRLRSYNGNRALRRSLTVHRSFKILCFILVLLLLLAFSTNLYSNHSVSYEVAEKTAIKRFNMGKCKPIYGKVSVFVAMRSSEVGRRYTVAQDSLRCYLKGTNYTLFYVDLSNDPEVRRYCTHENVFFRKHCAASVYLSKTDWMLVLDADTAVVNPNHCIEEYIDPRVDLVFYERFFNWEITAGNYLVKNTDFARRFLRQWADYEYNLPDGGFHGYDNGAIHIHVLRTVLPKAVDETEACQTLWANASDYDTYLAYVTCVKFMLGAVRVFPPMLRILKRGHGMARDGVLTNEEFCEADFMLHGYKQNSLDERDWESPFEKPVNLSLCGNGYDGWYWRQNKRVSCRSVHESLAIYERFAADTAVMSSAAFLAAQHQFSTKLLGELATSSSSGNVLLSPISILSVLSMIYSGAVNETKKEFGRTVGYEGGEDEWNSYLGCLLRSFDKEKRNKSYTLESANKIFLKKGFNLKEGFEKKMTKYFDAPFQELDLQKQAEAAGIVNKFVEEKTHNKIKSILSPGDITDDLRILLVNALYFKSSWQERFNPILTSQKEFFVEPKVSRKVRMMKKKSQFIYHDADDLQLLGIPYSGNETYMFMILPKRVEAINSISSVLDGKRLQSLLSRRERQLVNVEIPRFKLEEKTLLNRAMEKIGLKRGFSDDAQFTDIANGKLKINKLLHKVFIETNEEGTEAAAATAGGMFGIRPSMPEVVPDFIANHPFIFFITTKKNDILFEGIIREIKN
;
A
#
# COMPACT_ATOMS: atom_id res chain seq x y z
N MET A 1 -70.44 49.20 -45.71
CA MET A 1 -71.81 48.90 -45.27
C MET A 1 -71.93 47.39 -45.05
N GLN A 2 -72.66 47.00 -44.02
CA GLN A 2 -72.80 45.67 -43.43
C GLN A 2 -73.07 44.48 -44.40
N LEU A 3 -72.48 43.33 -44.04
CA LEU A 3 -73.11 42.02 -43.77
C LEU A 3 -73.37 40.91 -44.85
N PHE A 4 -73.16 39.68 -44.33
CA PHE A 4 -73.79 38.35 -44.56
C PHE A 4 -73.40 37.54 -45.84
N ARG A 5 -72.60 36.45 -45.68
CA ARG A 5 -72.93 34.99 -45.52
C ARG A 5 -73.54 34.37 -46.81
N LEU A 6 -73.29 33.12 -47.22
CA LEU A 6 -72.59 31.95 -46.64
C LEU A 6 -72.28 30.93 -47.77
N ARG A 7 -71.28 30.09 -47.50
CA ARG A 7 -70.82 28.91 -48.26
C ARG A 7 -71.84 27.76 -48.33
N SER A 8 -71.74 26.96 -49.40
CA SER A 8 -71.26 25.55 -49.33
C SER A 8 -71.25 24.93 -50.73
N TYR A 9 -70.10 24.41 -51.17
CA TYR A 9 -69.85 23.87 -52.51
C TYR A 9 -69.28 22.45 -52.44
N ASN A 10 -69.67 21.64 -53.43
CA ASN A 10 -69.30 20.25 -53.69
C ASN A 10 -67.79 19.95 -53.71
N GLY A 11 -67.41 18.73 -53.28
CA GLY A 11 -66.02 18.27 -53.34
C GLY A 11 -65.79 16.76 -53.24
N ASN A 12 -66.63 15.90 -53.84
CA ASN A 12 -66.57 14.44 -53.65
C ASN A 12 -65.76 13.66 -54.73
N ARG A 13 -64.66 14.22 -55.25
CA ARG A 13 -63.75 13.52 -56.18
C ARG A 13 -62.26 13.54 -55.81
N ALA A 14 -61.85 14.28 -54.77
CA ALA A 14 -60.44 14.36 -54.34
C ALA A 14 -60.02 13.28 -53.32
N LEU A 15 -60.97 12.65 -52.61
CA LEU A 15 -60.63 11.72 -51.52
C LEU A 15 -60.17 10.31 -51.96
N ARG A 16 -60.53 9.84 -53.16
CA ARG A 16 -60.17 8.48 -53.61
C ARG A 16 -58.76 8.33 -54.17
N ARG A 17 -58.08 9.42 -54.56
CA ARG A 17 -56.66 9.37 -54.99
C ARG A 17 -55.66 9.56 -53.84
N SER A 18 -56.07 10.20 -52.74
CA SER A 18 -55.23 10.39 -51.55
C SER A 18 -55.07 9.10 -50.73
N LEU A 19 -56.13 8.29 -50.61
CA LEU A 19 -56.11 7.05 -49.83
C LEU A 19 -55.24 5.93 -50.44
N THR A 20 -55.09 5.90 -51.78
CA THR A 20 -54.24 4.91 -52.46
C THR A 20 -52.76 5.26 -52.34
N VAL A 21 -52.40 6.54 -52.46
CA VAL A 21 -51.01 7.01 -52.29
C VAL A 21 -50.56 6.84 -50.84
N HIS A 22 -51.44 7.08 -49.86
CA HIS A 22 -51.09 6.91 -48.45
C HIS A 22 -50.98 5.43 -48.00
N ARG A 23 -51.75 4.52 -48.61
CA ARG A 23 -51.58 3.07 -48.38
C ARG A 23 -50.30 2.55 -49.03
N SER A 24 -49.99 2.95 -50.26
CA SER A 24 -48.76 2.52 -50.94
C SER A 24 -47.51 3.07 -50.24
N PHE A 25 -47.53 4.29 -49.71
CA PHE A 25 -46.39 4.85 -48.96
C PHE A 25 -46.19 4.19 -47.60
N LYS A 26 -47.27 3.82 -46.89
CA LYS A 26 -47.17 3.07 -45.63
C LYS A 26 -46.70 1.64 -45.85
N ILE A 27 -47.14 0.97 -46.91
CA ILE A 27 -46.66 -0.38 -47.26
C ILE A 27 -45.19 -0.33 -47.70
N LEU A 28 -44.78 0.68 -48.47
CA LEU A 28 -43.38 0.84 -48.88
C LEU A 28 -42.47 1.14 -47.69
N CYS A 29 -42.88 2.00 -46.74
CA CYS A 29 -42.15 2.21 -45.48
C CYS A 29 -42.13 0.98 -44.59
N PHE A 30 -43.21 0.19 -44.52
CA PHE A 30 -43.24 -1.03 -43.73
C PHE A 30 -42.35 -2.11 -44.34
N ILE A 31 -42.29 -2.23 -45.67
CA ILE A 31 -41.38 -3.13 -46.39
C ILE A 31 -39.92 -2.65 -46.25
N LEU A 32 -39.65 -1.35 -46.28
CA LEU A 32 -38.30 -0.81 -46.04
C LEU A 32 -37.84 -1.05 -44.60
N VAL A 33 -38.74 -0.90 -43.61
CA VAL A 33 -38.46 -1.22 -42.21
C VAL A 33 -38.33 -2.72 -42.00
N LEU A 34 -39.11 -3.55 -42.69
CA LEU A 34 -38.98 -5.02 -42.63
C LEU A 34 -37.70 -5.50 -43.33
N LEU A 35 -37.28 -4.87 -44.44
CA LEU A 35 -36.02 -5.14 -45.13
C LEU A 35 -34.82 -4.61 -44.34
N LEU A 36 -34.95 -3.48 -43.63
CA LEU A 36 -33.95 -3.01 -42.67
C LEU A 36 -33.88 -3.93 -41.45
N LEU A 37 -35.01 -4.39 -40.91
CA LEU A 37 -35.05 -5.37 -39.81
C LEU A 37 -34.58 -6.76 -40.25
N LEU A 38 -34.82 -7.16 -41.51
CA LEU A 38 -34.31 -8.39 -42.09
C LEU A 38 -32.81 -8.27 -42.37
N ALA A 39 -32.33 -7.14 -42.90
CA ALA A 39 -30.90 -6.84 -43.07
C ALA A 39 -30.15 -6.67 -41.74
N PHE A 40 -30.85 -6.24 -40.67
CA PHE A 40 -30.35 -6.30 -39.30
C PHE A 40 -30.41 -7.72 -38.74
N SER A 41 -31.44 -8.52 -39.04
CA SER A 41 -31.54 -9.92 -38.57
C SER A 41 -30.58 -10.88 -39.28
N THR A 42 -30.21 -10.61 -40.54
CA THR A 42 -29.19 -11.37 -41.29
C THR A 42 -27.77 -10.85 -41.05
N ASN A 43 -27.60 -9.72 -40.35
CA ASN A 43 -26.32 -9.27 -39.78
C ASN A 43 -26.21 -9.47 -38.24
N LEU A 44 -27.23 -10.03 -37.59
CA LEU A 44 -27.25 -10.30 -36.14
C LEU A 44 -27.10 -11.78 -35.77
N TYR A 45 -26.82 -12.65 -36.74
CA TYR A 45 -26.25 -13.98 -36.52
C TYR A 45 -24.82 -14.04 -37.07
N SER A 46 -23.99 -13.07 -36.66
CA SER A 46 -22.54 -13.26 -36.66
C SER A 46 -22.19 -13.94 -35.33
N ASN A 47 -21.68 -15.17 -35.40
CA ASN A 47 -21.11 -15.92 -34.29
C ASN A 47 -20.09 -15.06 -33.53
N HIS A 48 -20.51 -14.37 -32.47
CA HIS A 48 -19.61 -13.67 -31.55
C HIS A 48 -19.20 -14.57 -30.39
N SER A 49 -18.56 -15.69 -30.72
CA SER A 49 -17.38 -16.13 -29.98
C SER A 49 -16.20 -15.76 -30.87
N VAL A 50 -15.46 -14.70 -30.54
CA VAL A 50 -14.28 -14.32 -31.32
C VAL A 50 -13.16 -15.32 -31.01
N SER A 51 -13.21 -16.49 -31.64
CA SER A 51 -12.03 -17.33 -31.84
C SER A 51 -11.23 -16.68 -32.96
N TYR A 52 -10.11 -16.04 -32.63
CA TYR A 52 -9.13 -15.68 -33.65
C TYR A 52 -8.47 -16.97 -34.14
N GLU A 53 -8.99 -17.58 -35.21
CA GLU A 53 -8.15 -18.43 -36.06
C GLU A 53 -7.19 -17.52 -36.80
N VAL A 54 -5.94 -17.47 -36.33
CA VAL A 54 -4.87 -16.75 -37.03
C VAL A 54 -4.60 -17.50 -38.33
N ALA A 55 -5.05 -16.89 -39.44
CA ALA A 55 -4.85 -17.39 -40.79
C ALA A 55 -3.38 -17.71 -41.09
N GLU A 56 -3.16 -18.87 -41.72
CA GLU A 56 -1.87 -19.29 -42.27
C GLU A 56 -1.30 -18.25 -43.25
N LYS A 57 -0.07 -17.82 -43.00
CA LYS A 57 0.93 -17.59 -44.04
C LYS A 57 2.32 -17.83 -43.45
N THR A 58 3.04 -18.72 -44.13
CA THR A 58 4.41 -19.19 -43.90
C THR A 58 5.38 -18.06 -43.53
N ALA A 59 5.62 -17.87 -42.23
CA ALA A 59 6.71 -17.08 -41.68
C ALA A 59 7.43 -17.92 -40.61
N ILE A 60 8.74 -17.76 -40.48
CA ILE A 60 9.54 -18.46 -39.47
C ILE A 60 9.04 -18.01 -38.08
N LYS A 61 8.25 -18.85 -37.43
CA LYS A 61 7.77 -18.60 -36.07
C LYS A 61 8.96 -18.72 -35.10
N ARG A 62 9.14 -17.71 -34.23
CA ARG A 62 10.11 -17.73 -33.11
C ARG A 62 11.60 -17.71 -33.53
N PHE A 63 11.97 -16.83 -34.46
CA PHE A 63 13.39 -16.56 -34.78
C PHE A 63 14.19 -16.10 -33.54
N ASN A 64 15.40 -16.63 -33.34
CA ASN A 64 16.23 -16.42 -32.13
C ASN A 64 15.54 -16.76 -30.79
N MET A 65 14.56 -17.66 -30.82
CA MET A 65 13.85 -18.18 -29.63
C MET A 65 13.75 -19.72 -29.69
N GLY A 66 13.50 -20.35 -28.55
CA GLY A 66 13.21 -21.78 -28.47
C GLY A 66 11.89 -22.14 -29.16
N LYS A 67 11.82 -23.31 -29.81
CA LYS A 67 10.58 -23.80 -30.45
C LYS A 67 9.62 -24.37 -29.39
N CYS A 68 8.35 -23.93 -29.41
CA CYS A 68 7.29 -24.55 -28.60
C CYS A 68 6.80 -25.82 -29.29
N LYS A 69 7.24 -26.97 -28.76
CA LYS A 69 6.85 -28.29 -29.28
C LYS A 69 5.52 -28.70 -28.65
N PRO A 70 4.52 -29.13 -29.44
CA PRO A 70 3.21 -29.53 -28.92
C PRO A 70 3.29 -30.93 -28.26
N ILE A 71 3.92 -31.02 -27.10
CA ILE A 71 4.18 -32.29 -26.39
C ILE A 71 2.92 -32.80 -25.67
N TYR A 72 2.01 -31.89 -25.30
CA TYR A 72 0.83 -32.17 -24.48
C TYR A 72 -0.49 -32.00 -25.25
N GLY A 73 -0.48 -32.27 -26.55
CA GLY A 73 -1.64 -32.13 -27.41
C GLY A 73 -1.98 -30.68 -27.71
N LYS A 74 -3.29 -30.37 -27.79
CA LYS A 74 -3.79 -29.02 -28.02
C LYS A 74 -3.71 -28.21 -26.73
N VAL A 75 -2.83 -27.22 -26.72
CA VAL A 75 -2.69 -26.25 -25.63
C VAL A 75 -3.34 -24.94 -26.06
N SER A 76 -4.23 -24.41 -25.23
CA SER A 76 -4.94 -23.14 -25.48
C SER A 76 -4.70 -22.14 -24.35
N VAL A 77 -4.83 -20.86 -24.66
CA VAL A 77 -4.87 -19.77 -23.69
C VAL A 77 -6.32 -19.31 -23.54
N PHE A 78 -6.78 -19.14 -22.32
CA PHE A 78 -8.12 -18.65 -22.01
C PHE A 78 -8.01 -17.36 -21.20
N VAL A 79 -8.63 -16.30 -21.71
CA VAL A 79 -8.72 -15.01 -21.04
C VAL A 79 -10.19 -14.64 -20.94
N ALA A 80 -10.66 -14.43 -19.70
CA ALA A 80 -12.03 -14.05 -19.42
C ALA A 80 -12.09 -12.62 -18.88
N MET A 81 -12.94 -11.78 -19.44
CA MET A 81 -13.16 -10.41 -18.97
C MET A 81 -14.50 -9.85 -19.44
N ARG A 82 -14.82 -8.61 -19.05
CA ARG A 82 -15.95 -7.88 -19.61
C ARG A 82 -15.49 -7.07 -20.82
N SER A 83 -16.14 -7.21 -21.97
CA SER A 83 -15.72 -6.51 -23.20
C SER A 83 -15.65 -4.99 -23.05
N SER A 84 -16.50 -4.41 -22.19
CA SER A 84 -16.51 -2.98 -21.88
C SER A 84 -15.25 -2.50 -21.14
N GLU A 85 -14.46 -3.41 -20.57
CA GLU A 85 -13.25 -3.09 -19.82
C GLU A 85 -12.00 -3.04 -20.69
N VAL A 86 -11.94 -3.77 -21.81
CA VAL A 86 -10.74 -3.87 -22.68
C VAL A 86 -10.30 -2.51 -23.23
N GLY A 87 -11.24 -1.73 -23.75
CA GLY A 87 -10.96 -0.39 -24.27
C GLY A 87 -10.76 0.65 -23.15
N ARG A 88 -10.95 0.25 -21.89
CA ARG A 88 -10.86 1.12 -20.71
C ARG A 88 -9.70 0.76 -19.78
N ARG A 89 -9.20 -0.48 -19.80
CA ARG A 89 -8.12 -1.07 -18.99
C ARG A 89 -7.53 -2.28 -19.74
N TYR A 90 -6.24 -2.57 -19.53
CA TYR A 90 -5.53 -3.81 -19.95
C TYR A 90 -4.97 -3.86 -21.39
N THR A 91 -5.02 -2.78 -22.17
CA THR A 91 -4.51 -2.77 -23.55
C THR A 91 -3.06 -3.28 -23.64
N VAL A 92 -2.18 -2.81 -22.76
CA VAL A 92 -0.76 -3.20 -22.77
C VAL A 92 -0.58 -4.71 -22.55
N ALA A 93 -1.29 -5.26 -21.55
CA ALA A 93 -1.25 -6.68 -21.24
C ALA A 93 -1.77 -7.52 -22.42
N GLN A 94 -2.93 -7.17 -22.96
CA GLN A 94 -3.56 -7.93 -24.03
C GLN A 94 -2.80 -7.85 -25.36
N ASP A 95 -2.20 -6.70 -25.69
CA ASP A 95 -1.39 -6.58 -26.89
C ASP A 95 -0.07 -7.36 -26.77
N SER A 96 0.55 -7.40 -25.59
CA SER A 96 1.72 -8.26 -25.34
C SER A 96 1.39 -9.74 -25.53
N LEU A 97 0.23 -10.19 -25.05
CA LEU A 97 -0.24 -11.57 -25.22
C LEU A 97 -0.53 -11.89 -26.69
N ARG A 98 -1.21 -10.99 -27.41
CA ARG A 98 -1.46 -11.15 -28.86
C ARG A 98 -0.16 -11.19 -29.65
N CYS A 99 0.82 -10.38 -29.27
CA CYS A 99 2.15 -10.38 -29.88
C CYS A 99 2.85 -11.73 -29.69
N TYR A 100 2.82 -12.27 -28.48
CA TYR A 100 3.34 -13.60 -28.16
C TYR A 100 2.67 -14.69 -29.00
N LEU A 101 1.34 -14.70 -29.05
CA LEU A 101 0.56 -15.74 -29.71
C LEU A 101 0.82 -15.82 -31.22
N LYS A 102 1.11 -14.70 -31.90
CA LYS A 102 1.52 -14.69 -33.32
C LYS A 102 2.76 -15.53 -33.60
N GLY A 103 3.63 -15.71 -32.60
CA GLY A 103 4.81 -16.57 -32.68
C GLY A 103 4.54 -18.03 -32.33
N THR A 104 3.32 -18.43 -31.97
CA THR A 104 3.03 -19.78 -31.45
C THR A 104 1.92 -20.46 -32.25
N ASN A 105 1.55 -21.67 -31.83
CA ASN A 105 0.41 -22.41 -32.34
C ASN A 105 -0.72 -22.54 -31.29
N TYR A 106 -0.67 -21.78 -30.19
CA TYR A 106 -1.71 -21.83 -29.18
C TYR A 106 -2.97 -21.12 -29.66
N THR A 107 -4.14 -21.70 -29.35
CA THR A 107 -5.42 -21.05 -29.61
C THR A 107 -5.79 -20.13 -28.45
N LEU A 108 -6.23 -18.90 -28.75
CA LEU A 108 -6.76 -17.98 -27.75
C LEU A 108 -8.29 -18.06 -27.70
N PHE A 109 -8.82 -18.42 -26.52
CA PHE A 109 -10.21 -18.21 -26.16
C PHE A 109 -10.34 -16.88 -25.41
N TYR A 110 -10.79 -15.85 -26.13
CA TYR A 110 -11.05 -14.54 -25.56
C TYR A 110 -12.54 -14.41 -25.27
N VAL A 111 -12.93 -14.55 -24.00
CA VAL A 111 -14.32 -14.78 -23.62
C VAL A 111 -14.88 -13.58 -22.86
N ASP A 112 -15.95 -12.99 -23.40
CA ASP A 112 -16.72 -11.96 -22.70
C ASP A 112 -17.68 -12.61 -21.70
N LEU A 113 -17.34 -12.51 -20.41
CA LEU A 113 -18.12 -13.07 -19.31
C LEU A 113 -19.56 -12.54 -19.23
N SER A 114 -19.87 -11.42 -19.90
CA SER A 114 -21.21 -10.80 -19.87
C SER A 114 -22.09 -11.27 -21.02
N ASN A 115 -21.50 -11.51 -22.20
CA ASN A 115 -22.23 -11.66 -23.44
C ASN A 115 -22.01 -13.01 -24.15
N ASP A 116 -21.01 -13.80 -23.73
CA ASP A 116 -20.74 -15.10 -24.33
C ASP A 116 -21.94 -16.06 -24.12
N PRO A 117 -22.50 -16.65 -25.20
CA PRO A 117 -23.68 -17.51 -25.11
C PRO A 117 -23.49 -18.76 -24.25
N GLU A 118 -22.31 -19.39 -24.32
CA GLU A 118 -22.00 -20.60 -23.56
C GLU A 118 -21.84 -20.26 -22.08
N VAL A 119 -21.16 -19.15 -21.76
CA VAL A 119 -21.05 -18.67 -20.38
C VAL A 119 -22.42 -18.30 -19.82
N ARG A 120 -23.24 -17.54 -20.55
CA ARG A 120 -24.60 -17.17 -20.09
C ARG A 120 -25.50 -18.38 -19.86
N ARG A 121 -25.29 -19.46 -20.61
CA ARG A 121 -26.07 -20.68 -20.50
C ARG A 121 -25.69 -21.52 -19.29
N TYR A 122 -24.39 -21.62 -18.98
CA TYR A 122 -23.88 -22.57 -17.99
C TYR A 122 -23.37 -21.93 -16.70
N CYS A 123 -23.13 -20.61 -16.67
CA CYS A 123 -22.52 -19.92 -15.53
C CYS A 123 -23.44 -18.80 -15.02
N THR A 124 -24.11 -19.05 -13.90
CA THR A 124 -25.08 -18.15 -13.26
C THR A 124 -24.46 -17.17 -12.26
N HIS A 125 -23.17 -17.33 -11.96
CA HIS A 125 -22.37 -16.52 -11.04
C HIS A 125 -22.47 -15.03 -11.35
N GLU A 126 -22.66 -14.12 -10.40
CA GLU A 126 -22.75 -12.67 -10.68
C GLU A 126 -21.37 -12.00 -10.71
N ASN A 127 -20.50 -12.44 -9.82
CA ASN A 127 -19.14 -11.95 -9.64
C ASN A 127 -18.22 -12.48 -10.76
N VAL A 128 -17.48 -11.56 -11.39
CA VAL A 128 -16.60 -11.87 -12.52
C VAL A 128 -15.47 -12.83 -12.15
N PHE A 129 -14.97 -12.76 -10.92
CA PHE A 129 -13.86 -13.61 -10.45
C PHE A 129 -14.30 -15.07 -10.39
N PHE A 130 -15.48 -15.35 -9.83
CA PHE A 130 -16.05 -16.70 -9.79
C PHE A 130 -16.55 -17.17 -11.16
N ARG A 131 -17.24 -16.30 -11.90
CA ARG A 131 -17.75 -16.63 -13.25
C ARG A 131 -16.63 -17.04 -14.21
N LYS A 132 -15.42 -16.48 -14.07
CA LYS A 132 -14.22 -16.90 -14.83
C LYS A 132 -13.95 -18.40 -14.72
N HIS A 133 -13.98 -18.97 -13.52
CA HIS A 133 -13.66 -20.38 -13.29
C HIS A 133 -14.74 -21.31 -13.88
N CYS A 134 -16.02 -20.91 -13.76
CA CYS A 134 -17.09 -21.62 -14.45
C CYS A 134 -16.90 -21.57 -15.98
N ALA A 135 -16.63 -20.39 -16.54
CA ALA A 135 -16.40 -20.22 -17.97
C ALA A 135 -15.19 -21.03 -18.48
N ALA A 136 -14.09 -21.05 -17.71
CA ALA A 136 -12.92 -21.88 -18.00
C ALA A 136 -13.32 -23.37 -18.05
N SER A 137 -14.17 -23.85 -17.12
CA SER A 137 -14.66 -25.25 -17.14
C SER A 137 -15.43 -25.62 -18.40
N VAL A 138 -16.18 -24.66 -18.98
CA VAL A 138 -16.96 -24.86 -20.21
C VAL A 138 -16.03 -24.97 -21.42
N TYR A 139 -15.09 -24.03 -21.55
CA TYR A 139 -14.15 -23.98 -22.67
C TYR A 139 -13.05 -25.04 -22.58
N LEU A 140 -12.74 -25.56 -21.39
CA LEU A 140 -11.74 -26.60 -21.19
C LEU A 140 -12.03 -27.86 -22.01
N SER A 141 -13.31 -28.15 -22.29
CA SER A 141 -13.72 -29.25 -23.16
C SER A 141 -13.17 -29.20 -24.59
N LYS A 142 -12.70 -28.03 -25.06
CA LYS A 142 -12.25 -27.77 -26.45
C LYS A 142 -10.73 -27.88 -26.64
N THR A 143 -9.99 -28.27 -25.60
CA THR A 143 -8.53 -28.31 -25.55
C THR A 143 -8.04 -29.48 -24.69
N ASP A 144 -6.77 -29.86 -24.79
CA ASP A 144 -6.17 -30.87 -23.91
C ASP A 144 -5.61 -30.23 -22.64
N TRP A 145 -4.98 -29.06 -22.80
CA TRP A 145 -4.54 -28.18 -21.73
C TRP A 145 -4.96 -26.75 -21.97
N MET A 146 -5.19 -26.02 -20.88
CA MET A 146 -5.56 -24.61 -20.90
C MET A 146 -4.71 -23.82 -19.92
N LEU A 147 -4.10 -22.75 -20.39
CA LEU A 147 -3.55 -21.69 -19.56
C LEU A 147 -4.65 -20.65 -19.35
N VAL A 148 -5.19 -20.60 -18.14
CA VAL A 148 -6.17 -19.57 -17.74
C VAL A 148 -5.40 -18.36 -17.24
N LEU A 149 -5.74 -17.17 -17.76
CA LEU A 149 -5.11 -15.91 -17.40
C LEU A 149 -6.13 -14.85 -17.01
N ASP A 150 -5.77 -14.01 -16.05
CA ASP A 150 -6.42 -12.73 -15.82
C ASP A 150 -6.07 -11.73 -16.92
N ALA A 151 -6.99 -10.78 -17.15
CA ALA A 151 -6.88 -9.75 -18.18
C ALA A 151 -5.65 -8.84 -18.03
N ASP A 152 -5.12 -8.71 -16.81
CA ASP A 152 -4.00 -7.85 -16.45
C ASP A 152 -2.66 -8.62 -16.37
N THR A 153 -2.57 -9.80 -16.97
CA THR A 153 -1.31 -10.54 -17.11
C THR A 153 -0.66 -10.28 -18.46
N ALA A 154 0.53 -9.68 -18.45
CA ALA A 154 1.29 -9.31 -19.62
C ALA A 154 2.46 -10.27 -19.87
N VAL A 155 2.73 -10.59 -21.14
CA VAL A 155 3.95 -11.30 -21.54
C VAL A 155 5.09 -10.30 -21.57
N VAL A 156 6.18 -10.56 -20.85
CA VAL A 156 7.38 -9.71 -20.87
C VAL A 156 8.55 -10.36 -21.60
N ASN A 157 8.59 -11.69 -21.64
CA ASN A 157 9.59 -12.44 -22.36
C ASN A 157 8.92 -13.48 -23.26
N PRO A 158 8.87 -13.28 -24.58
CA PRO A 158 8.23 -14.22 -25.50
C PRO A 158 9.01 -15.52 -25.69
N ASN A 159 10.24 -15.64 -25.17
CA ASN A 159 11.10 -16.82 -25.32
C ASN A 159 10.77 -17.95 -24.32
N HIS A 160 9.49 -18.13 -24.01
CA HIS A 160 8.99 -19.25 -23.22
C HIS A 160 7.82 -19.93 -23.92
N CYS A 161 7.63 -21.21 -23.60
CA CYS A 161 6.56 -22.05 -24.08
C CYS A 161 5.70 -22.53 -22.90
N ILE A 162 4.39 -22.67 -23.11
CA ILE A 162 3.45 -23.05 -22.04
C ILE A 162 3.78 -24.46 -21.53
N GLU A 163 4.32 -25.33 -22.39
CA GLU A 163 4.73 -26.68 -22.02
C GLU A 163 5.83 -26.73 -20.95
N GLU A 164 6.62 -25.66 -20.77
CA GLU A 164 7.64 -25.57 -19.71
C GLU A 164 7.02 -25.62 -18.31
N TYR A 165 5.75 -25.23 -18.18
CA TYR A 165 5.03 -25.10 -16.91
C TYR A 165 4.01 -26.22 -16.68
N ILE A 166 3.80 -27.11 -17.68
CA ILE A 166 2.89 -28.25 -17.56
C ILE A 166 3.56 -29.38 -16.76
N ASP A 167 2.87 -29.86 -15.73
CA ASP A 167 3.25 -31.08 -14.99
C ASP A 167 2.29 -32.22 -15.35
N PRO A 168 2.71 -33.21 -16.16
CA PRO A 168 1.82 -34.26 -16.66
C PRO A 168 1.30 -35.22 -15.58
N ARG A 169 1.84 -35.15 -14.36
CA ARG A 169 1.44 -36.00 -13.22
C ARG A 169 0.17 -35.51 -12.53
N VAL A 170 -0.28 -34.30 -12.83
CA VAL A 170 -1.42 -33.65 -12.16
C VAL A 170 -2.36 -33.02 -13.18
N ASP A 171 -3.59 -32.74 -12.75
CA ASP A 171 -4.61 -32.11 -13.59
C ASP A 171 -4.63 -30.57 -13.46
N LEU A 172 -4.16 -30.00 -12.34
CA LEU A 172 -4.05 -28.56 -12.14
C LEU A 172 -2.66 -28.14 -11.67
N VAL A 173 -2.15 -27.01 -12.17
CA VAL A 173 -0.91 -26.39 -11.69
C VAL A 173 -1.19 -24.96 -11.29
N PHE A 174 -1.09 -24.71 -9.98
CA PHE A 174 -1.16 -23.40 -9.35
C PHE A 174 0.22 -22.94 -8.90
N TYR A 175 0.32 -21.70 -8.42
CA TYR A 175 1.52 -21.19 -7.75
C TYR A 175 1.16 -20.28 -6.59
N GLU A 176 2.07 -20.18 -5.62
CA GLU A 176 1.95 -19.23 -4.51
C GLU A 176 2.26 -17.80 -5.00
N ARG A 177 1.43 -16.83 -4.60
CA ARG A 177 1.66 -15.40 -4.80
C ARG A 177 2.80 -14.93 -3.91
N PHE A 178 3.60 -13.99 -4.41
CA PHE A 178 4.81 -13.60 -3.72
C PHE A 178 4.53 -12.76 -2.44
N PHE A 179 3.53 -11.87 -2.48
CA PHE A 179 3.32 -10.84 -1.45
C PHE A 179 2.40 -11.21 -0.29
N ASN A 180 1.58 -12.25 -0.41
CA ASN A 180 0.57 -12.58 0.60
C ASN A 180 0.33 -14.09 0.80
N TRP A 181 1.25 -14.93 0.32
CA TRP A 181 1.23 -16.39 0.48
C TRP A 181 -0.01 -17.11 -0.07
N GLU A 182 -0.89 -16.42 -0.78
CA GLU A 182 -2.07 -17.00 -1.38
C GLU A 182 -1.71 -18.02 -2.47
N ILE A 183 -2.50 -19.07 -2.63
CA ILE A 183 -2.58 -19.79 -3.90
C ILE A 183 -3.28 -18.86 -4.89
N THR A 184 -2.63 -18.52 -6.01
CA THR A 184 -3.21 -17.55 -6.96
C THR A 184 -4.48 -18.09 -7.62
N ALA A 185 -5.49 -17.23 -7.72
CA ALA A 185 -6.68 -17.49 -8.51
C ALA A 185 -6.60 -16.94 -9.95
N GLY A 186 -5.65 -16.02 -10.18
CA GLY A 186 -5.57 -15.26 -11.42
C GLY A 186 -5.13 -16.11 -12.60
N ASN A 187 -4.05 -16.87 -12.41
CA ASN A 187 -3.41 -17.61 -13.50
C ASN A 187 -3.08 -19.05 -13.08
N TYR A 188 -3.45 -20.02 -13.92
CA TYR A 188 -3.18 -21.43 -13.64
C TYR A 188 -3.24 -22.27 -14.91
N LEU A 189 -2.62 -23.45 -14.86
CA LEU A 189 -2.76 -24.47 -15.90
C LEU A 189 -3.75 -25.53 -15.47
N VAL A 190 -4.56 -25.98 -16.43
CA VAL A 190 -5.56 -27.01 -16.19
C VAL A 190 -5.66 -27.95 -17.37
N LYS A 191 -5.67 -29.25 -17.07
CA LYS A 191 -5.84 -30.35 -18.02
C LYS A 191 -7.33 -30.65 -18.20
N ASN A 192 -7.75 -31.00 -19.41
CA ASN A 192 -9.14 -31.38 -19.67
C ASN A 192 -9.45 -32.79 -19.17
N THR A 193 -9.77 -32.87 -17.88
CA THR A 193 -10.29 -34.08 -17.23
C THR A 193 -11.65 -33.80 -16.58
N ASP A 194 -12.42 -34.85 -16.29
CA ASP A 194 -13.67 -34.70 -15.55
C ASP A 194 -13.45 -34.15 -14.14
N PHE A 195 -12.33 -34.52 -13.51
CA PHE A 195 -11.93 -33.99 -12.22
C PHE A 195 -11.69 -32.48 -12.29
N ALA A 196 -10.84 -32.02 -13.21
CA ALA A 196 -10.52 -30.61 -13.36
C ALA A 196 -11.74 -29.74 -13.68
N ARG A 197 -12.61 -30.20 -14.58
CA ARG A 197 -13.86 -29.49 -14.90
C ARG A 197 -14.78 -29.36 -13.70
N ARG A 198 -14.91 -30.40 -12.87
CA ARG A 198 -15.69 -30.34 -11.62
C ARG A 198 -15.04 -29.42 -10.58
N PHE A 199 -13.72 -29.50 -10.41
CA PHE A 199 -12.97 -28.62 -9.51
C PHE A 199 -13.24 -27.14 -9.83
N LEU A 200 -13.09 -26.75 -11.10
CA LEU A 200 -13.35 -25.36 -11.52
C LEU A 200 -14.79 -24.91 -11.29
N ARG A 201 -15.78 -25.79 -11.49
CA ARG A 201 -17.19 -25.48 -11.21
C ARG A 201 -17.45 -25.31 -9.71
N GLN A 202 -16.98 -26.26 -8.90
CA GLN A 202 -17.14 -26.20 -7.46
C GLN A 202 -16.45 -24.98 -6.85
N TRP A 203 -15.27 -24.61 -7.38
CA TRP A 203 -14.59 -23.38 -6.99
C TRP A 203 -15.40 -22.13 -7.35
N ALA A 204 -16.00 -22.08 -8.55
CA ALA A 204 -16.89 -20.98 -8.94
C ALA A 204 -18.10 -20.87 -7.98
N ASP A 205 -18.67 -22.00 -7.58
CA ASP A 205 -19.86 -22.06 -6.69
C ASP A 205 -19.59 -21.59 -5.26
N TYR A 206 -18.34 -21.32 -4.88
CA TYR A 206 -18.05 -20.64 -3.61
C TYR A 206 -18.63 -19.24 -3.53
N GLU A 207 -18.97 -18.58 -4.64
CA GLU A 207 -19.69 -17.30 -4.61
C GLU A 207 -20.94 -17.35 -3.74
N TYR A 208 -21.65 -18.48 -3.76
CA TYR A 208 -22.88 -18.68 -3.00
C TYR A 208 -22.65 -19.09 -1.54
N ASN A 209 -21.39 -19.31 -1.14
CA ASN A 209 -20.99 -19.80 0.17
C ASN A 209 -19.85 -18.96 0.78
N LEU A 210 -19.73 -17.69 0.38
CA LEU A 210 -18.76 -16.78 0.96
C LEU A 210 -19.15 -16.39 2.39
N PRO A 211 -18.18 -16.13 3.29
CA PRO A 211 -18.45 -15.54 4.59
C PRO A 211 -19.23 -14.21 4.51
N ASP A 212 -20.27 -14.08 5.33
CA ASP A 212 -21.06 -12.85 5.43
C ASP A 212 -20.32 -11.74 6.21
N GLY A 213 -20.37 -10.50 5.72
CA GLY A 213 -20.02 -9.30 6.50
C GLY A 213 -18.54 -9.08 6.84
N GLY A 214 -17.61 -9.90 6.33
CA GLY A 214 -16.16 -9.84 6.61
C GLY A 214 -15.24 -9.78 5.37
N PHE A 215 -13.93 -9.70 5.58
CA PHE A 215 -12.92 -9.75 4.51
C PHE A 215 -12.65 -11.20 4.10
N HIS A 216 -13.08 -11.59 2.90
CA HIS A 216 -13.00 -12.99 2.46
C HIS A 216 -12.06 -13.25 1.27
N GLY A 217 -11.49 -12.23 0.62
CA GLY A 217 -10.50 -12.41 -0.46
C GLY A 217 -11.05 -12.95 -1.79
N TYR A 218 -12.37 -12.98 -1.99
CA TYR A 218 -13.04 -13.49 -3.20
C TYR A 218 -12.58 -14.90 -3.64
N ASP A 219 -12.25 -15.09 -4.92
CA ASP A 219 -11.81 -16.36 -5.52
C ASP A 219 -10.47 -16.86 -4.95
N ASN A 220 -9.55 -15.92 -4.68
CA ASN A 220 -8.28 -16.18 -4.01
C ASN A 220 -8.49 -16.66 -2.57
N GLY A 221 -9.50 -16.15 -1.87
CA GLY A 221 -9.89 -16.70 -0.58
C GLY A 221 -10.45 -18.12 -0.71
N ALA A 222 -11.41 -18.31 -1.61
CA ALA A 222 -12.12 -19.58 -1.78
C ALA A 222 -11.23 -20.76 -2.20
N ILE A 223 -10.20 -20.52 -3.03
CA ILE A 223 -9.34 -21.61 -3.53
C ILE A 223 -8.61 -22.34 -2.41
N HIS A 224 -8.29 -21.68 -1.30
CA HIS A 224 -7.53 -22.29 -0.21
C HIS A 224 -8.31 -23.43 0.47
N ILE A 225 -9.53 -23.16 0.96
CA ILE A 225 -10.39 -24.23 1.50
C ILE A 225 -10.75 -25.25 0.42
N HIS A 226 -10.97 -24.82 -0.82
CA HIS A 226 -11.30 -25.76 -1.89
C HIS A 226 -10.16 -26.75 -2.18
N VAL A 227 -8.91 -26.26 -2.21
CA VAL A 227 -7.71 -27.10 -2.32
C VAL A 227 -7.58 -28.01 -1.12
N LEU A 228 -7.75 -27.49 0.10
CA LEU A 228 -7.62 -28.29 1.32
C LEU A 228 -8.61 -29.46 1.34
N ARG A 229 -9.89 -29.21 1.06
CA ARG A 229 -10.93 -30.24 0.95
C ARG A 229 -10.66 -31.25 -0.17
N THR A 230 -10.00 -30.81 -1.24
CA THR A 230 -9.68 -31.66 -2.38
C THR A 230 -8.52 -32.61 -2.06
N VAL A 231 -7.43 -32.09 -1.49
CA VAL A 231 -6.19 -32.88 -1.31
C VAL A 231 -6.09 -33.57 0.05
N LEU A 232 -6.83 -33.09 1.05
CA LEU A 232 -6.91 -33.64 2.41
C LEU A 232 -8.37 -33.86 2.85
N PRO A 233 -9.17 -34.69 2.14
CA PRO A 233 -10.61 -34.84 2.42
C PRO A 233 -10.93 -35.47 3.79
N LYS A 234 -9.93 -36.07 4.46
CA LYS A 234 -10.07 -36.67 5.79
C LYS A 234 -9.76 -35.70 6.94
N ALA A 235 -9.15 -34.55 6.64
CA ALA A 235 -8.77 -33.54 7.64
C ALA A 235 -9.96 -32.60 7.92
N VAL A 236 -11.08 -33.17 8.38
CA VAL A 236 -12.36 -32.46 8.53
C VAL A 236 -12.24 -31.37 9.59
N ASP A 237 -11.75 -31.73 10.78
CA ASP A 237 -11.61 -30.80 11.92
C ASP A 237 -10.62 -29.68 11.61
N GLU A 238 -9.50 -29.99 10.96
CA GLU A 238 -8.51 -28.99 10.56
C GLU A 238 -9.04 -28.06 9.47
N THR A 239 -9.81 -28.60 8.52
CA THR A 239 -10.48 -27.79 7.50
C THR A 239 -11.51 -26.86 8.11
N GLU A 240 -12.30 -27.34 9.06
CA GLU A 240 -13.30 -26.54 9.78
C GLU A 240 -12.63 -25.44 10.60
N ALA A 241 -11.52 -25.73 11.28
CA ALA A 241 -10.75 -24.73 12.01
C ALA A 241 -10.26 -23.59 11.10
N CYS A 242 -9.69 -23.91 9.93
CA CYS A 242 -9.30 -22.87 8.97
C CYS A 242 -10.52 -22.14 8.39
N GLN A 243 -11.65 -22.83 8.20
CA GLN A 243 -12.88 -22.20 7.72
C GLN A 243 -13.48 -21.24 8.77
N THR A 244 -13.39 -21.54 10.06
CA THR A 244 -13.79 -20.62 11.14
C THR A 244 -12.95 -19.34 11.11
N LEU A 245 -11.63 -19.46 10.90
CA LEU A 245 -10.76 -18.28 10.73
C LEU A 245 -11.17 -17.46 9.51
N TRP A 246 -11.51 -18.12 8.41
CA TRP A 246 -11.98 -17.44 7.21
C TRP A 246 -13.32 -16.73 7.43
N ALA A 247 -14.26 -17.38 8.12
CA ALA A 247 -15.58 -16.85 8.43
C ALA A 247 -15.51 -15.61 9.35
N ASN A 248 -14.55 -15.59 10.27
CA ASN A 248 -14.38 -14.52 11.25
C ASN A 248 -13.41 -13.41 10.79
N ALA A 249 -12.82 -13.51 9.60
CA ALA A 249 -11.88 -12.51 9.12
C ALA A 249 -12.59 -11.17 8.87
N SER A 250 -12.18 -10.12 9.58
CA SER A 250 -12.74 -8.77 9.47
C SER A 250 -11.87 -7.82 8.63
N ASP A 251 -10.60 -8.17 8.46
CA ASP A 251 -9.58 -7.38 7.79
C ASP A 251 -8.54 -8.27 7.11
N TYR A 252 -7.54 -7.63 6.51
CA TYR A 252 -6.49 -8.32 5.77
C TYR A 252 -5.60 -9.20 6.66
N ASP A 253 -5.32 -8.78 7.90
CA ASP A 253 -4.41 -9.49 8.79
C ASP A 253 -5.07 -10.77 9.34
N THR A 254 -6.33 -10.66 9.77
CA THR A 254 -7.17 -11.79 10.18
C THR A 254 -7.42 -12.76 9.02
N TYR A 255 -7.59 -12.26 7.80
CA TYR A 255 -7.64 -13.08 6.58
C TYR A 255 -6.31 -13.81 6.31
N LEU A 256 -5.17 -13.16 6.56
CA LEU A 256 -3.86 -13.80 6.38
C LEU A 256 -3.61 -14.91 7.39
N ALA A 257 -4.20 -14.83 8.59
CA ALA A 257 -4.20 -15.93 9.54
C ALA A 257 -4.93 -17.17 8.98
N TYR A 258 -6.04 -16.97 8.27
CA TYR A 258 -6.72 -18.03 7.52
C TYR A 258 -5.83 -18.65 6.43
N VAL A 259 -5.22 -17.82 5.58
CA VAL A 259 -4.30 -18.29 4.52
C VAL A 259 -3.15 -19.11 5.12
N THR A 260 -2.62 -18.64 6.25
CA THR A 260 -1.55 -19.31 7.00
C THR A 260 -2.02 -20.65 7.58
N CYS A 261 -3.24 -20.73 8.11
CA CYS A 261 -3.83 -21.98 8.59
C CYS A 261 -3.86 -23.03 7.49
N VAL A 262 -4.42 -22.71 6.32
CA VAL A 262 -4.48 -23.66 5.20
C VAL A 262 -3.09 -24.09 4.75
N LYS A 263 -2.15 -23.14 4.68
CA LYS A 263 -0.76 -23.45 4.32
C LYS A 263 -0.09 -24.39 5.32
N PHE A 264 -0.34 -24.18 6.62
CA PHE A 264 0.16 -25.05 7.67
C PHE A 264 -0.38 -26.48 7.49
N MET A 265 -1.67 -26.63 7.17
CA MET A 265 -2.28 -27.93 6.92
C MET A 265 -1.74 -28.64 5.68
N LEU A 266 -1.45 -27.89 4.61
CA LEU A 266 -0.80 -28.45 3.41
C LEU A 266 0.67 -28.85 3.67
N GLY A 267 1.29 -28.29 4.70
CA GLY A 267 2.67 -28.57 5.09
C GLY A 267 3.69 -28.24 4.00
N ALA A 268 4.74 -29.05 3.86
CA ALA A 268 5.76 -28.91 2.82
C ALA A 268 5.39 -29.59 1.49
N VAL A 269 4.27 -30.32 1.44
CA VAL A 269 3.83 -31.04 0.25
C VAL A 269 3.37 -30.04 -0.81
N ARG A 270 3.77 -30.27 -2.06
CA ARG A 270 3.49 -29.37 -3.19
C ARG A 270 2.94 -30.06 -4.42
N VAL A 271 2.94 -31.38 -4.43
CA VAL A 271 2.42 -32.19 -5.53
C VAL A 271 1.48 -33.23 -4.93
N PHE A 272 0.24 -33.23 -5.39
CA PHE A 272 -0.83 -34.13 -4.94
C PHE A 272 -1.38 -34.90 -6.14
N PRO A 273 -0.66 -35.91 -6.67
CA PRO A 273 -1.12 -36.66 -7.84
C PRO A 273 -2.41 -37.45 -7.54
N PRO A 274 -3.35 -37.56 -8.52
CA PRO A 274 -3.33 -36.93 -9.84
C PRO A 274 -3.96 -35.51 -9.84
N MET A 275 -4.28 -34.96 -8.68
CA MET A 275 -5.14 -33.77 -8.55
C MET A 275 -4.42 -32.49 -8.96
N LEU A 276 -3.44 -32.02 -8.17
CA LEU A 276 -2.86 -30.69 -8.38
C LEU A 276 -1.43 -30.54 -7.88
N ARG A 277 -0.75 -29.53 -8.41
CA ARG A 277 0.57 -29.04 -7.96
C ARG A 277 0.49 -27.56 -7.62
N ILE A 278 1.20 -27.17 -6.56
CA ILE A 278 1.37 -25.77 -6.15
C ILE A 278 2.86 -25.43 -6.26
N LEU A 279 3.23 -24.56 -7.18
CA LEU A 279 4.59 -24.08 -7.35
C LEU A 279 4.94 -23.06 -6.25
N LYS A 280 6.22 -23.04 -5.88
CA LYS A 280 6.75 -22.03 -4.95
C LYS A 280 6.69 -20.64 -5.57
N ARG A 281 6.68 -19.63 -4.71
CA ARG A 281 6.80 -18.22 -5.08
C ARG A 281 7.99 -18.01 -6.03
N GLY A 282 7.79 -17.20 -7.07
CA GLY A 282 8.81 -16.93 -8.09
C GLY A 282 9.11 -18.07 -9.07
N HIS A 283 8.43 -19.22 -8.97
CA HIS A 283 8.63 -20.36 -9.89
C HIS A 283 7.41 -20.61 -10.79
N GLY A 284 6.37 -19.77 -10.70
CA GLY A 284 5.20 -19.82 -11.56
C GLY A 284 5.45 -19.21 -12.94
N MET A 285 4.47 -19.35 -13.83
CA MET A 285 4.49 -18.74 -15.18
C MET A 285 4.34 -17.21 -15.15
N ALA A 286 3.84 -16.66 -14.04
CA ALA A 286 3.70 -15.24 -13.84
C ALA A 286 4.06 -14.86 -12.39
N ARG A 287 4.52 -13.63 -12.20
CA ARG A 287 4.71 -13.01 -10.88
C ARG A 287 4.24 -11.56 -10.90
N ASP A 288 3.99 -10.98 -9.72
CA ASP A 288 3.60 -9.57 -9.64
C ASP A 288 4.82 -8.68 -9.97
N GLY A 289 4.70 -7.85 -11.01
CA GLY A 289 5.81 -7.05 -11.55
C GLY A 289 6.28 -5.94 -10.60
N VAL A 290 5.34 -5.36 -9.84
CA VAL A 290 5.59 -4.29 -8.86
C VAL A 290 6.68 -4.63 -7.83
N LEU A 291 6.86 -5.92 -7.54
CA LEU A 291 7.82 -6.42 -6.54
C LEU A 291 9.28 -6.19 -6.94
N THR A 292 9.52 -6.07 -8.24
CA THR A 292 10.84 -5.82 -8.82
C THR A 292 10.84 -4.54 -9.64
N ASN A 293 9.92 -3.60 -9.36
CA ASN A 293 9.78 -2.37 -10.13
C ASN A 293 9.65 -2.65 -11.66
N GLU A 294 8.90 -3.68 -12.02
CA GLU A 294 8.72 -4.15 -13.41
C GLU A 294 10.01 -4.66 -14.09
N GLU A 295 11.11 -4.82 -13.35
CA GLU A 295 12.31 -5.49 -13.86
C GLU A 295 12.03 -6.98 -14.09
N PHE A 296 12.59 -7.54 -15.15
CA PHE A 296 12.48 -8.96 -15.50
C PHE A 296 13.81 -9.51 -16.03
N CYS A 297 13.96 -10.83 -16.02
CA CYS A 297 15.13 -11.53 -16.53
C CYS A 297 14.76 -12.65 -17.52
N GLU A 298 15.77 -13.36 -18.04
CA GLU A 298 15.59 -14.45 -19.00
C GLU A 298 14.71 -15.63 -18.51
N ALA A 299 14.51 -15.78 -17.20
CA ALA A 299 13.66 -16.84 -16.63
C ALA A 299 12.19 -16.40 -16.44
N ASP A 300 11.91 -15.09 -16.50
CA ASP A 300 10.54 -14.59 -16.34
C ASP A 300 9.78 -14.75 -17.64
N PHE A 301 8.53 -15.24 -17.58
CA PHE A 301 7.64 -15.31 -18.74
C PHE A 301 6.63 -14.15 -18.77
N MET A 302 5.82 -14.05 -17.73
CA MET A 302 4.75 -13.04 -17.63
C MET A 302 4.83 -12.24 -16.33
N LEU A 303 4.34 -10.99 -16.37
CA LEU A 303 4.11 -10.16 -15.19
C LEU A 303 2.62 -9.89 -15.02
N HIS A 304 2.15 -10.02 -13.79
CA HIS A 304 0.75 -9.81 -13.40
C HIS A 304 0.54 -8.40 -12.81
N GLY A 305 -0.65 -7.82 -13.03
CA GLY A 305 -1.07 -6.53 -12.46
C GLY A 305 -1.07 -5.34 -13.43
N TYR A 306 -1.07 -5.57 -14.73
CA TYR A 306 -0.94 -4.56 -15.79
C TYR A 306 -2.31 -3.93 -16.10
N LYS A 307 -2.79 -3.07 -15.20
CA LYS A 307 -4.10 -2.39 -15.30
C LYS A 307 -4.07 -1.06 -16.07
N GLN A 308 -3.21 -0.92 -17.07
CA GLN A 308 -2.98 0.32 -17.81
C GLN A 308 -3.35 0.21 -19.29
N ASN A 309 -3.74 1.34 -19.90
CA ASN A 309 -3.96 1.42 -21.35
C ASN A 309 -2.76 1.99 -22.10
N SER A 310 -1.96 2.80 -21.41
CA SER A 310 -0.75 3.43 -21.92
C SER A 310 0.44 3.16 -21.00
N LEU A 311 1.65 3.29 -21.55
CA LEU A 311 2.89 2.90 -20.87
C LEU A 311 3.34 3.85 -19.75
N ASP A 312 2.75 5.05 -19.66
CA ASP A 312 3.16 6.13 -18.75
C ASP A 312 1.99 6.64 -17.87
N GLU A 313 1.07 5.74 -17.50
CA GLU A 313 0.00 6.06 -16.53
C GLU A 313 0.53 6.02 -15.09
N ARG A 314 0.53 7.18 -14.41
CA ARG A 314 0.76 7.43 -12.95
C ARG A 314 1.60 6.38 -12.20
N ASP A 315 2.84 6.74 -11.87
CA ASP A 315 3.75 6.03 -10.93
C ASP A 315 4.11 4.57 -11.31
N TRP A 316 3.75 4.14 -12.52
CA TRP A 316 4.14 2.86 -13.11
C TRP A 316 5.08 3.08 -14.30
N GLU A 317 6.23 2.41 -14.29
CA GLU A 317 7.19 2.45 -15.40
C GLU A 317 7.19 1.09 -16.09
N SER A 318 6.53 1.02 -17.25
CA SER A 318 6.42 -0.21 -18.04
C SER A 318 7.79 -0.81 -18.40
N PRO A 319 7.91 -2.15 -18.51
CA PRO A 319 9.07 -2.79 -19.13
C PRO A 319 9.29 -2.37 -20.58
N PHE A 320 8.27 -1.81 -21.23
CA PHE A 320 8.31 -1.37 -22.62
C PHE A 320 8.52 0.14 -22.75
N GLU A 321 9.33 0.53 -23.72
CA GLU A 321 9.56 1.93 -24.10
C GLU A 321 8.42 2.49 -24.93
N LYS A 322 7.81 1.65 -25.79
CA LYS A 322 6.66 1.98 -26.62
C LYS A 322 5.77 0.74 -26.80
N PRO A 323 4.47 0.90 -27.16
CA PRO A 323 3.56 -0.23 -27.26
C PRO A 323 4.08 -1.28 -28.25
N VAL A 324 3.82 -2.57 -27.97
CA VAL A 324 4.24 -3.66 -28.85
C VAL A 324 3.65 -3.49 -30.24
N ASN A 325 4.46 -3.71 -31.28
CA ASN A 325 4.00 -3.58 -32.65
C ASN A 325 3.45 -4.91 -33.15
N LEU A 326 2.14 -5.09 -33.06
CA LEU A 326 1.45 -6.32 -33.46
C LEU A 326 1.78 -6.75 -34.89
N SER A 327 2.06 -5.84 -35.82
CA SER A 327 2.38 -6.18 -37.22
C SER A 327 3.76 -6.83 -37.39
N LEU A 328 4.68 -6.59 -36.47
CA LEU A 328 6.04 -7.15 -36.47
C LEU A 328 6.18 -8.39 -35.56
N CYS A 329 5.14 -8.69 -34.77
CA CYS A 329 5.13 -9.84 -33.88
C CYS A 329 5.08 -11.18 -34.61
N GLY A 330 5.73 -12.19 -34.02
CA GLY A 330 5.78 -13.57 -34.53
C GLY A 330 7.12 -13.96 -35.15
N ASN A 331 7.87 -12.99 -35.67
CA ASN A 331 9.21 -13.18 -36.23
C ASN A 331 10.30 -12.72 -35.24
N GLY A 332 10.47 -13.46 -34.15
CA GLY A 332 11.48 -13.10 -33.14
C GLY A 332 11.07 -11.89 -32.30
N TYR A 333 12.03 -11.01 -32.01
CA TYR A 333 11.88 -9.92 -31.04
C TYR A 333 11.47 -8.57 -31.66
N ASP A 334 11.28 -8.48 -32.97
CA ASP A 334 11.09 -7.21 -33.71
C ASP A 334 9.86 -6.38 -33.28
N GLY A 335 8.82 -7.05 -32.78
CA GLY A 335 7.60 -6.41 -32.26
C GLY A 335 7.71 -5.91 -30.81
N TRP A 336 8.82 -6.17 -30.14
CA TRP A 336 9.02 -5.93 -28.72
C TRP A 336 10.01 -4.79 -28.48
N TYR A 337 9.64 -3.84 -27.63
CA TYR A 337 10.43 -2.64 -27.39
C TYR A 337 10.73 -2.48 -25.90
N TRP A 338 11.64 -3.29 -25.37
CA TRP A 338 12.00 -3.23 -23.96
C TRP A 338 12.86 -2.02 -23.62
N ARG A 339 12.64 -1.47 -22.42
CA ARG A 339 13.58 -0.54 -21.80
C ARG A 339 14.81 -1.30 -21.33
N GLN A 340 15.99 -0.80 -21.65
CA GLN A 340 17.25 -1.48 -21.33
C GLN A 340 17.47 -1.66 -19.83
N ASN A 341 17.02 -0.69 -19.00
CA ASN A 341 17.12 -0.75 -17.55
C ASN A 341 16.14 -1.75 -16.90
N LYS A 342 15.13 -2.25 -17.63
CA LYS A 342 14.13 -3.20 -17.10
C LYS A 342 14.49 -4.66 -17.36
N ARG A 343 15.35 -4.94 -18.33
CA ARG A 343 15.88 -6.29 -18.58
C ARG A 343 17.19 -6.48 -17.82
N VAL A 344 17.12 -7.14 -16.67
CA VAL A 344 18.25 -7.30 -15.73
C VAL A 344 18.66 -8.77 -15.60
N SER A 345 19.74 -9.04 -14.87
CA SER A 345 20.16 -10.43 -14.60
C SER A 345 19.16 -11.14 -13.69
N CYS A 346 19.00 -12.46 -13.84
CA CYS A 346 18.14 -13.23 -12.92
C CYS A 346 18.63 -13.20 -11.48
N ARG A 347 19.95 -12.98 -11.26
CA ARG A 347 20.49 -12.72 -9.93
C ARG A 347 19.88 -11.46 -9.32
N SER A 348 19.77 -10.37 -10.08
CA SER A 348 19.16 -9.11 -9.62
C SER A 348 17.68 -9.30 -9.26
N VAL A 349 16.91 -9.97 -10.13
CA VAL A 349 15.50 -10.30 -9.86
C VAL A 349 15.39 -11.15 -8.58
N HIS A 350 16.18 -12.21 -8.45
CA HIS A 350 16.16 -13.08 -7.28
C HIS A 350 16.62 -12.37 -6.00
N GLU A 351 17.59 -11.46 -6.06
CA GLU A 351 18.00 -10.65 -4.91
C GLU A 351 16.88 -9.71 -4.48
N SER A 352 16.21 -9.01 -5.41
CA SER A 352 15.04 -8.17 -5.13
C SER A 352 13.88 -8.97 -4.52
N LEU A 353 13.57 -10.13 -5.11
CA LEU A 353 12.57 -11.05 -4.59
C LEU A 353 12.94 -11.61 -3.22
N ALA A 354 14.21 -11.97 -2.97
CA ALA A 354 14.66 -12.45 -1.67
C ALA A 354 14.67 -11.34 -0.61
N ILE A 355 14.99 -10.10 -0.97
CA ILE A 355 14.83 -8.93 -0.09
C ILE A 355 13.36 -8.73 0.25
N TYR A 356 12.48 -8.83 -0.75
CA TYR A 356 11.04 -8.76 -0.51
C TYR A 356 10.57 -9.93 0.36
N GLU A 357 11.03 -11.15 0.13
CA GLU A 357 10.64 -12.32 0.91
C GLU A 357 11.16 -12.23 2.34
N ARG A 358 12.39 -11.75 2.55
CA ARG A 358 12.88 -11.41 3.89
C ARG A 358 12.02 -10.33 4.50
N PHE A 359 11.73 -9.25 3.80
CA PHE A 359 10.84 -8.21 4.28
C PHE A 359 9.43 -8.73 4.57
N ALA A 360 8.88 -9.65 3.77
CA ALA A 360 7.55 -10.21 3.94
C ALA A 360 7.54 -11.21 5.10
N ALA A 361 8.51 -12.12 5.17
CA ALA A 361 8.73 -13.02 6.29
C ALA A 361 9.03 -12.25 7.57
N ASP A 362 9.76 -11.15 7.48
CA ASP A 362 9.99 -10.19 8.56
C ASP A 362 8.66 -9.51 8.91
N THR A 363 7.82 -9.06 7.98
CA THR A 363 6.49 -8.53 8.35
C THR A 363 5.52 -9.61 8.87
N ALA A 364 5.76 -10.90 8.60
CA ALA A 364 4.93 -12.03 9.06
C ALA A 364 5.50 -12.80 10.27
N VAL A 365 6.77 -12.58 10.63
CA VAL A 365 7.51 -13.22 11.75
C VAL A 365 8.08 -12.16 12.71
N MET A 366 8.43 -10.97 12.22
CA MET A 366 8.64 -9.77 13.03
C MET A 366 7.29 -9.10 13.24
N SER A 367 6.74 -9.33 14.42
CA SER A 367 5.60 -8.58 14.93
C SER A 367 5.90 -7.07 14.80
N SER A 368 5.28 -6.39 13.82
CA SER A 368 5.21 -4.93 13.77
C SER A 368 4.76 -4.39 15.13
N ALA A 369 3.91 -5.14 15.84
CA ALA A 369 3.47 -4.83 17.18
C ALA A 369 4.60 -4.85 18.23
N ALA A 370 5.66 -5.65 18.10
CA ALA A 370 6.81 -5.64 19.01
C ALA A 370 7.69 -4.38 18.81
N PHE A 371 7.94 -4.00 17.56
CA PHE A 371 8.66 -2.76 17.24
C PHE A 371 7.87 -1.52 17.61
N LEU A 372 6.57 -1.51 17.30
CA LEU A 372 5.65 -0.46 17.71
C LEU A 372 5.55 -0.37 19.24
N ALA A 373 5.43 -1.51 19.94
CA ALA A 373 5.41 -1.52 21.40
C ALA A 373 6.71 -0.97 22.00
N ALA A 374 7.87 -1.34 21.45
CA ALA A 374 9.16 -0.80 21.85
C ALA A 374 9.23 0.71 21.57
N GLN A 375 8.82 1.17 20.39
CA GLN A 375 8.77 2.59 20.06
C GLN A 375 7.86 3.36 21.02
N HIS A 376 6.64 2.87 21.28
CA HIS A 376 5.67 3.50 22.19
C HIS A 376 6.17 3.51 23.63
N GLN A 377 6.82 2.44 24.08
CA GLN A 377 7.43 2.37 25.40
C GLN A 377 8.60 3.36 25.54
N PHE A 378 9.47 3.44 24.53
CA PHE A 378 10.55 4.41 24.49
C PHE A 378 10.00 5.85 24.53
N SER A 379 9.01 6.15 23.67
CA SER A 379 8.29 7.43 23.59
C SER A 379 7.77 7.85 24.96
N THR A 380 6.94 7.01 25.58
CA THR A 380 6.27 7.33 26.85
C THR A 380 7.23 7.51 28.01
N LYS A 381 8.30 6.69 28.09
CA LYS A 381 9.35 6.86 29.09
C LYS A 381 10.10 8.18 28.92
N LEU A 382 10.53 8.49 27.71
CA LEU A 382 11.29 9.71 27.43
C LEU A 382 10.44 10.96 27.65
N LEU A 383 9.21 10.96 27.13
CA LEU A 383 8.24 12.04 27.31
C LEU A 383 7.92 12.26 28.80
N GLY A 384 7.74 11.18 29.57
CA GLY A 384 7.52 11.24 31.01
C GLY A 384 8.69 11.87 31.78
N GLU A 385 9.93 11.45 31.50
CA GLU A 385 11.13 11.99 32.14
C GLU A 385 11.32 13.49 31.84
N LEU A 386 11.09 13.90 30.58
CA LEU A 386 11.15 15.31 30.21
C LEU A 386 10.00 16.12 30.81
N ALA A 387 8.82 15.54 30.95
CA ALA A 387 7.69 16.21 31.59
C ALA A 387 7.94 16.49 33.08
N THR A 388 8.62 15.59 33.79
CA THR A 388 9.02 15.79 35.19
C THR A 388 10.14 16.81 35.33
N SER A 389 11.08 16.84 34.39
CA SER A 389 12.24 17.74 34.41
C SER A 389 11.90 19.18 34.00
N SER A 390 10.90 19.35 33.13
CA SER A 390 10.45 20.64 32.61
C SER A 390 9.28 21.17 33.45
N SER A 391 9.57 21.76 34.62
CA SER A 391 8.56 22.14 35.62
C SER A 391 7.52 23.20 35.17
N SER A 392 7.62 23.79 33.97
CA SER A 392 6.64 24.79 33.49
C SER A 392 6.58 24.99 31.97
N GLY A 393 7.20 24.12 31.15
CA GLY A 393 7.35 24.34 29.70
C GLY A 393 6.67 23.27 28.85
N ASN A 394 6.38 23.62 27.59
CA ASN A 394 5.99 22.63 26.60
C ASN A 394 7.11 21.62 26.36
N VAL A 395 6.76 20.43 25.89
CA VAL A 395 7.73 19.42 25.46
C VAL A 395 7.40 19.07 24.01
N LEU A 396 8.42 18.96 23.18
CA LEU A 396 8.27 18.55 21.79
C LEU A 396 9.43 17.62 21.44
N LEU A 397 9.11 16.47 20.86
CA LEU A 397 10.07 15.45 20.46
C LEU A 397 9.71 14.85 19.10
N SER A 398 10.72 14.22 18.49
CA SER A 398 10.52 13.27 17.40
C SER A 398 11.17 11.94 17.81
N PRO A 399 10.39 10.99 18.35
CA PRO A 399 10.90 9.71 18.81
C PRO A 399 11.61 8.96 17.70
N ILE A 400 11.06 8.98 16.48
CA ILE A 400 11.68 8.32 15.33
C ILE A 400 13.05 8.93 14.95
N SER A 401 13.20 10.25 15.05
CA SER A 401 14.48 10.94 14.80
C SER A 401 15.53 10.55 15.84
N ILE A 402 15.14 10.55 17.12
CA ILE A 402 16.00 10.16 18.24
C ILE A 402 16.41 8.69 18.11
N LEU A 403 15.45 7.80 17.86
CA LEU A 403 15.72 6.38 17.65
C LEU A 403 16.62 6.14 16.44
N SER A 404 16.51 6.93 15.37
CA SER A 404 17.42 6.82 14.21
C SER A 404 18.87 7.06 14.61
N VAL A 405 19.14 8.13 15.36
CA VAL A 405 20.49 8.43 15.85
C VAL A 405 20.96 7.37 16.86
N LEU A 406 20.12 6.97 17.81
CA LEU A 406 20.47 5.94 18.79
C LEU A 406 20.76 4.59 18.13
N SER A 407 20.08 4.26 17.05
CA SER A 407 20.28 3.01 16.31
C SER A 407 21.58 3.01 15.52
N MET A 408 21.97 4.16 14.97
CA MET A 408 23.31 4.35 14.41
C MET A 408 24.41 4.14 15.47
N ILE A 409 24.22 4.67 16.68
CA ILE A 409 25.16 4.46 17.80
C ILE A 409 25.17 2.99 18.26
N TYR A 410 24.00 2.41 18.41
CA TYR A 410 23.79 1.01 18.81
C TYR A 410 24.52 0.03 17.89
N SER A 411 24.61 0.37 16.59
CA SER A 411 25.27 -0.46 15.57
C SER A 411 26.77 -0.68 15.77
N GLY A 412 27.40 0.15 16.61
CA GLY A 412 28.79 0.03 16.99
C GLY A 412 29.03 -0.21 18.48
N ALA A 413 27.96 -0.38 19.26
CA ALA A 413 28.04 -0.74 20.67
C ALA A 413 28.30 -2.24 20.83
N VAL A 414 29.06 -2.62 21.86
CA VAL A 414 29.30 -4.04 22.21
C VAL A 414 29.01 -4.29 23.70
N ASN A 415 28.92 -5.57 24.07
CA ASN A 415 28.81 -6.04 25.47
C ASN A 415 27.68 -5.33 26.26
N GLU A 416 27.98 -4.81 27.46
CA GLU A 416 26.95 -4.23 28.34
C GLU A 416 26.38 -2.93 27.77
N THR A 417 27.22 -2.09 27.11
CA THR A 417 26.73 -0.91 26.40
C THR A 417 25.66 -1.29 25.38
N LYS A 418 25.87 -2.38 24.62
CA LYS A 418 24.89 -2.90 23.65
C LYS A 418 23.59 -3.39 24.32
N LYS A 419 23.69 -4.14 25.42
CA LYS A 419 22.50 -4.64 26.15
C LYS A 419 21.67 -3.50 26.74
N GLU A 420 22.33 -2.46 27.22
CA GLU A 420 21.69 -1.28 27.79
C GLU A 420 20.85 -0.52 26.75
N PHE A 421 21.32 -0.44 25.50
CA PHE A 421 20.52 0.09 24.39
C PHE A 421 19.22 -0.70 24.18
N GLY A 422 19.32 -2.03 24.05
CA GLY A 422 18.15 -2.90 23.86
C GLY A 422 17.11 -2.73 24.97
N ARG A 423 17.55 -2.71 26.23
CA ARG A 423 16.67 -2.47 27.40
C ARG A 423 16.05 -1.08 27.43
N THR A 424 16.80 -0.05 27.03
CA THR A 424 16.32 1.33 27.02
C THR A 424 15.22 1.53 25.98
N VAL A 425 15.41 0.97 24.78
CA VAL A 425 14.41 1.00 23.70
C VAL A 425 13.24 0.05 23.98
N GLY A 426 13.46 -1.00 24.78
CA GLY A 426 12.45 -2.02 25.07
C GLY A 426 12.39 -3.12 24.01
N TYR A 427 13.50 -3.36 23.30
CA TYR A 427 13.62 -4.39 22.28
C TYR A 427 14.95 -5.14 22.40
N GLU A 428 14.86 -6.44 22.72
CA GLU A 428 16.01 -7.32 22.91
C GLU A 428 16.16 -8.39 21.80
N GLY A 429 15.36 -8.31 20.72
CA GLY A 429 15.39 -9.26 19.61
C GLY A 429 16.66 -9.19 18.73
N GLY A 430 17.48 -8.15 18.90
CA GLY A 430 18.79 -8.05 18.26
C GLY A 430 18.97 -6.77 17.43
N GLU A 431 20.23 -6.44 17.16
CA GLU A 431 20.58 -5.21 16.44
C GLU A 431 20.11 -5.21 14.98
N ASP A 432 20.36 -6.30 14.27
CA ASP A 432 20.08 -6.35 12.83
C ASP A 432 18.58 -6.30 12.54
N GLU A 433 17.75 -6.94 13.37
CA GLU A 433 16.29 -6.90 13.27
C GLU A 433 15.75 -5.48 13.50
N TRP A 434 16.18 -4.84 14.60
CA TRP A 434 15.83 -3.46 14.92
C TRP A 434 16.22 -2.46 13.82
N ASN A 435 17.46 -2.53 13.36
CA ASN A 435 17.96 -1.64 12.32
C ASN A 435 17.29 -1.91 10.96
N SER A 436 16.89 -3.15 10.68
CA SER A 436 16.14 -3.49 9.46
C SER A 436 14.75 -2.87 9.48
N TYR A 437 14.02 -3.00 10.61
CA TYR A 437 12.71 -2.38 10.79
C TYR A 437 12.80 -0.86 10.63
N LEU A 438 13.68 -0.23 11.43
CA LEU A 438 13.80 1.22 11.46
C LEU A 438 14.28 1.77 10.12
N GLY A 439 15.27 1.13 9.49
CA GLY A 439 15.74 1.50 8.16
C GLY A 439 14.64 1.40 7.11
N CYS A 440 13.77 0.39 7.20
CA CYS A 440 12.64 0.27 6.28
C CYS A 440 11.61 1.39 6.49
N LEU A 441 11.30 1.71 7.74
CA LEU A 441 10.38 2.81 8.09
C LEU A 441 10.92 4.16 7.60
N LEU A 442 12.21 4.42 7.79
CA LEU A 442 12.83 5.66 7.28
C LEU A 442 12.77 5.73 5.75
N ARG A 443 13.04 4.62 5.04
CA ARG A 443 12.94 4.56 3.58
C ARG A 443 11.51 4.68 3.05
N SER A 444 10.49 4.30 3.82
CA SER A 444 9.10 4.51 3.38
C SER A 444 8.75 5.99 3.29
N PHE A 445 9.36 6.85 4.12
CA PHE A 445 9.16 8.29 4.06
C PHE A 445 9.66 8.88 2.73
N ASP A 446 10.77 8.37 2.18
CA ASP A 446 11.25 8.81 0.87
C ASP A 446 10.37 8.36 -0.30
N LYS A 447 9.65 7.22 -0.17
CA LYS A 447 8.67 6.78 -1.18
C LYS A 447 7.42 7.68 -1.19
N GLU A 448 7.06 8.24 -0.04
CA GLU A 448 5.89 9.10 0.15
C GLU A 448 6.07 10.50 -0.48
N LYS A 449 7.28 10.87 -0.89
CA LYS A 449 7.55 12.05 -1.76
C LYS A 449 6.77 12.06 -3.07
N ARG A 450 6.20 10.92 -3.50
CA ARG A 450 5.37 10.79 -4.71
C ARG A 450 3.89 11.07 -4.46
N ASN A 451 3.44 11.07 -3.20
CA ASN A 451 2.05 11.33 -2.86
C ASN A 451 1.84 12.84 -2.66
N LYS A 452 1.03 13.49 -3.51
CA LYS A 452 0.79 14.95 -3.44
C LYS A 452 0.05 15.41 -2.17
N SER A 453 -0.36 14.49 -1.29
CA SER A 453 -1.20 14.80 -0.12
C SER A 453 -0.40 15.21 1.12
N TYR A 454 0.86 14.79 1.28
CA TYR A 454 1.74 15.21 2.37
C TYR A 454 3.23 15.05 2.03
N THR A 455 4.09 15.67 2.83
CA THR A 455 5.55 15.64 2.72
C THR A 455 6.12 15.18 4.06
N LEU A 456 6.79 14.02 4.04
CA LEU A 456 7.56 13.51 5.17
C LEU A 456 8.96 13.19 4.66
N GLU A 457 9.97 13.88 5.18
CA GLU A 457 11.35 13.71 4.77
C GLU A 457 12.23 13.42 5.98
N SER A 458 13.05 12.38 5.90
CA SER A 458 14.09 12.12 6.90
C SER A 458 15.44 12.05 6.22
N ALA A 459 16.45 12.63 6.84
CA ALA A 459 17.82 12.58 6.35
C ALA A 459 18.78 12.35 7.51
N ASN A 460 19.62 11.32 7.37
CA ASN A 460 20.71 11.02 8.28
C ASN A 460 22.02 11.53 7.68
N LYS A 461 22.93 12.01 8.54
CA LYS A 461 24.30 12.31 8.12
C LYS A 461 25.27 12.13 9.27
N ILE A 462 26.45 11.60 8.94
CA ILE A 462 27.51 11.32 9.90
C ILE A 462 28.67 12.26 9.58
N PHE A 463 29.02 13.10 10.55
CA PHE A 463 30.15 14.00 10.45
C PHE A 463 31.32 13.48 11.29
N LEU A 464 32.51 13.42 10.72
CA LEU A 464 33.70 12.84 11.34
C LEU A 464 34.77 13.91 11.54
N LYS A 465 35.54 13.83 12.62
CA LYS A 465 36.77 14.61 12.75
C LYS A 465 37.70 14.24 11.59
N LYS A 466 38.23 15.24 10.88
CA LYS A 466 39.20 15.03 9.80
C LYS A 466 40.32 14.06 10.20
N GLY A 467 40.53 13.01 9.40
CA GLY A 467 41.53 11.97 9.66
C GLY A 467 41.13 10.91 10.69
N PHE A 468 39.88 10.91 11.17
CA PHE A 468 39.34 9.87 12.05
C PHE A 468 38.74 8.73 11.21
N ASN A 469 39.30 7.53 11.34
CA ASN A 469 38.91 6.38 10.52
C ASN A 469 37.88 5.49 11.24
N LEU A 470 36.78 5.20 10.55
CA LEU A 470 35.78 4.22 10.98
C LEU A 470 36.21 2.81 10.61
N LYS A 471 35.63 1.81 11.28
CA LYS A 471 35.74 0.41 10.86
C LYS A 471 34.81 0.17 9.67
N GLU A 472 35.30 -0.57 8.68
CA GLU A 472 34.55 -0.93 7.47
C GLU A 472 33.21 -1.62 7.78
N GLY A 473 33.17 -2.46 8.83
CA GLY A 473 31.93 -3.12 9.27
C GLY A 473 30.85 -2.14 9.73
N PHE A 474 31.24 -1.04 10.39
CA PHE A 474 30.32 0.00 10.82
C PHE A 474 29.83 0.81 9.61
N GLU A 475 30.73 1.18 8.70
CA GLU A 475 30.37 1.91 7.47
C GLU A 475 29.34 1.14 6.64
N LYS A 476 29.56 -0.17 6.43
CA LYS A 476 28.61 -1.04 5.72
C LYS A 476 27.22 -1.04 6.37
N LYS A 477 27.14 -1.05 7.71
CA LYS A 477 25.85 -1.00 8.43
C LYS A 477 25.16 0.35 8.24
N MET A 478 25.90 1.47 8.30
CA MET A 478 25.33 2.81 8.12
C MET A 478 24.72 2.98 6.73
N THR A 479 25.42 2.52 5.69
CA THR A 479 24.91 2.50 4.32
C THR A 479 23.72 1.56 4.16
N LYS A 480 23.80 0.33 4.70
CA LYS A 480 22.73 -0.68 4.57
C LYS A 480 21.42 -0.24 5.21
N TYR A 481 21.47 0.29 6.42
CA TYR A 481 20.26 0.52 7.22
C TYR A 481 19.74 1.94 7.15
N PHE A 482 20.62 2.95 7.13
CA PHE A 482 20.23 4.34 7.40
C PHE A 482 20.43 5.30 6.23
N ASP A 483 21.04 4.85 5.13
CA ASP A 483 21.45 5.66 3.98
C ASP A 483 22.17 6.96 4.42
N ALA A 484 23.07 6.81 5.39
CA ALA A 484 23.72 7.93 6.06
C ALA A 484 25.10 8.19 5.44
N PRO A 485 25.28 9.24 4.61
CA PRO A 485 26.58 9.59 4.07
C PRO A 485 27.51 10.16 5.15
N PHE A 486 28.81 9.97 4.92
CA PHE A 486 29.88 10.49 5.77
C PHE A 486 30.44 11.81 5.22
N GLN A 487 30.78 12.73 6.11
CA GLN A 487 31.51 13.94 5.75
C GLN A 487 32.55 14.28 6.83
N GLU A 488 33.79 14.54 6.41
CA GLU A 488 34.81 15.04 7.32
C GLU A 488 34.58 16.53 7.67
N LEU A 489 34.83 16.87 8.92
CA LEU A 489 34.82 18.23 9.45
C LEU A 489 36.15 18.55 10.13
N ASP A 490 36.63 19.76 9.86
CA ASP A 490 37.74 20.34 10.61
C ASP A 490 37.21 20.96 11.91
N LEU A 491 37.27 20.17 12.99
CA LEU A 491 36.73 20.58 14.29
C LEU A 491 37.54 21.70 14.97
N GLN A 492 38.76 21.99 14.49
CA GLN A 492 39.54 23.15 14.96
C GLN A 492 38.92 24.47 14.49
N LYS A 493 38.16 24.43 13.39
CA LYS A 493 37.40 25.58 12.89
C LYS A 493 35.94 25.49 13.32
N GLN A 494 35.70 25.60 14.63
CA GLN A 494 34.39 25.40 15.27
C GLN A 494 33.24 26.15 14.58
N ALA A 495 33.44 27.43 14.21
CA ALA A 495 32.41 28.22 13.55
C ALA A 495 32.06 27.70 12.15
N GLU A 496 33.07 27.29 11.37
CA GLU A 496 32.89 26.70 10.04
C GLU A 496 32.21 25.33 10.14
N ALA A 497 32.68 24.47 11.04
CA ALA A 497 32.11 23.15 11.27
C ALA A 497 30.64 23.21 11.72
N ALA A 498 30.31 24.10 12.66
CA ALA A 498 28.92 24.34 13.06
C ALA A 498 28.06 24.87 11.90
N GLY A 499 28.62 25.76 11.08
CA GLY A 499 27.97 26.27 9.87
C GLY A 499 27.62 25.18 8.87
N ILE A 500 28.54 24.23 8.62
CA ILE A 500 28.32 23.11 7.70
C ILE A 500 27.17 22.21 8.19
N VAL A 501 27.15 21.87 9.47
CA VAL A 501 26.10 21.01 10.04
C VAL A 501 24.75 21.72 10.04
N ASN A 502 24.72 22.98 10.47
CA ASN A 502 23.50 23.77 10.49
C ASN A 502 22.91 23.93 9.08
N LYS A 503 23.75 24.17 8.06
CA LYS A 503 23.31 24.24 6.67
C LYS A 503 22.66 22.94 6.20
N PHE A 504 23.24 21.79 6.53
CA PHE A 504 22.62 20.49 6.21
C PHE A 504 21.24 20.34 6.85
N VAL A 505 21.10 20.68 8.12
CA VAL A 505 19.80 20.61 8.81
C VAL A 505 18.81 21.61 8.24
N GLU A 506 19.25 22.83 7.93
CA GLU A 506 18.42 23.88 7.34
C GLU A 506 17.86 23.45 5.98
N GLU A 507 18.72 22.91 5.10
CA GLU A 507 18.33 22.37 3.79
C GLU A 507 17.32 21.22 3.93
N LYS A 508 17.58 20.26 4.82
CA LYS A 508 16.72 19.08 5.01
C LYS A 508 15.42 19.37 5.76
N THR A 509 15.30 20.55 6.36
CA THR A 509 14.09 20.98 7.08
C THR A 509 13.40 22.16 6.41
N HIS A 510 13.70 22.44 5.14
CA HIS A 510 13.10 23.54 4.37
C HIS A 510 13.17 24.89 5.12
N ASN A 511 14.33 25.17 5.71
CA ASN A 511 14.65 26.36 6.49
C ASN A 511 13.87 26.52 7.81
N LYS A 512 13.21 25.46 8.31
CA LYS A 512 12.50 25.48 9.60
C LYS A 512 13.43 25.33 10.79
N ILE A 513 14.49 24.54 10.65
CA ILE A 513 15.49 24.37 11.70
C ILE A 513 16.80 24.96 11.21
N LYS A 514 17.06 26.23 11.58
CA LYS A 514 18.23 26.98 11.09
C LYS A 514 19.52 26.71 11.84
N SER A 515 19.42 26.45 13.15
CA SER A 515 20.59 26.24 13.99
C SER A 515 20.31 25.17 15.04
N ILE A 516 21.02 24.05 14.92
CA ILE A 516 21.04 22.95 15.89
C ILE A 516 22.30 23.02 16.76
N LEU A 517 23.43 23.44 16.20
CA LEU A 517 24.73 23.52 16.87
C LEU A 517 25.25 24.95 16.94
N SER A 518 25.77 25.33 18.09
CA SER A 518 26.60 26.52 18.24
C SER A 518 28.09 26.15 18.10
N PRO A 519 28.99 27.10 17.78
CA PRO A 519 30.43 26.82 17.77
C PRO A 519 30.94 26.26 19.10
N GLY A 520 30.40 26.74 20.23
CA GLY A 520 30.73 26.25 21.56
C GLY A 520 30.23 24.82 21.86
N ASP A 521 29.42 24.23 20.99
CA ASP A 521 29.02 22.83 21.11
C ASP A 521 30.09 21.86 20.59
N ILE A 522 31.05 22.34 19.80
CA ILE A 522 32.12 21.56 19.17
C ILE A 522 33.38 21.63 20.04
N THR A 523 33.72 20.53 20.69
CA THR A 523 34.87 20.40 21.60
C THR A 523 36.02 19.62 20.95
N ASP A 524 37.25 19.80 21.43
CA ASP A 524 38.45 19.14 20.86
C ASP A 524 38.43 17.61 20.96
N ASP A 525 37.68 17.07 21.92
CA ASP A 525 37.47 15.64 22.14
C ASP A 525 36.36 15.04 21.26
N LEU A 526 35.57 15.85 20.56
CA LEU A 526 34.57 15.38 19.61
C LEU A 526 35.26 14.59 18.47
N ARG A 527 34.69 13.44 18.10
CA ARG A 527 35.19 12.56 17.03
C ARG A 527 34.16 12.29 15.95
N ILE A 528 32.90 12.11 16.36
CA ILE A 528 31.78 11.76 15.49
C ILE A 528 30.58 12.59 15.92
N LEU A 529 29.85 13.11 14.95
CA LEU A 529 28.59 13.79 15.16
C LEU A 529 27.54 13.15 14.24
N LEU A 530 26.51 12.57 14.84
CA LEU A 530 25.40 11.92 14.16
C LEU A 530 24.21 12.86 14.14
N VAL A 531 23.68 13.14 12.96
CA VAL A 531 22.59 14.09 12.78
C VAL A 531 21.46 13.42 12.02
N ASN A 532 20.26 13.45 12.60
CA ASN A 532 19.03 13.19 11.88
C ASN A 532 18.27 14.53 11.73
N ALA A 533 17.76 14.78 10.54
CA ALA A 533 16.82 15.86 10.25
C ALA A 533 15.51 15.24 9.77
N LEU A 534 14.41 15.59 10.43
CA LEU A 534 13.06 15.14 10.06
C LEU A 534 12.18 16.35 9.76
N TYR A 535 11.48 16.32 8.63
CA TYR A 535 10.54 17.34 8.19
C TYR A 535 9.19 16.71 7.89
N PHE A 536 8.12 17.29 8.43
CA PHE A 536 6.76 16.87 8.15
C PHE A 536 5.88 18.08 7.83
N LYS A 537 5.16 17.97 6.72
CA LYS A 537 4.16 18.94 6.26
C LYS A 537 2.98 18.18 5.66
N SER A 538 1.78 18.45 6.12
CA SER A 538 0.57 17.79 5.64
C SER A 538 -0.66 18.64 5.86
N SER A 539 -1.61 18.61 4.92
CA SER A 539 -2.92 19.25 5.13
C SER A 539 -3.88 18.33 5.87
N TRP A 540 -4.81 18.87 6.66
CA TRP A 540 -5.89 18.06 7.22
C TRP A 540 -6.68 17.38 6.10
N GLN A 541 -7.15 16.15 6.31
CA GLN A 541 -8.05 15.48 5.36
C GLN A 541 -9.30 16.34 5.12
N GLU A 542 -9.81 16.95 6.19
CA GLU A 542 -10.83 17.97 6.11
C GLU A 542 -10.41 19.21 6.92
N ARG A 543 -10.12 20.31 6.23
CA ARG A 543 -9.62 21.57 6.83
C ARG A 543 -10.62 22.20 7.81
N PHE A 544 -10.10 22.95 8.79
CA PHE A 544 -10.91 23.84 9.63
C PHE A 544 -11.27 25.08 8.84
N ASN A 545 -12.44 25.67 9.11
CA ASN A 545 -12.83 26.93 8.50
C ASN A 545 -12.24 28.09 9.32
N PRO A 546 -11.33 28.92 8.78
CA PRO A 546 -10.73 30.04 9.53
C PRO A 546 -11.73 31.05 10.06
N ILE A 547 -12.92 31.17 9.44
CA ILE A 547 -13.99 32.06 9.89
C ILE A 547 -14.58 31.59 11.24
N LEU A 548 -14.50 30.30 11.53
CA LEU A 548 -14.99 29.72 12.79
C LEU A 548 -13.93 29.76 13.91
N THR A 549 -12.69 30.14 13.60
CA THR A 549 -11.62 30.29 14.60
C THR A 549 -11.89 31.54 15.45
N SER A 550 -11.90 31.38 16.77
CA SER A 550 -12.20 32.47 17.71
C SER A 550 -11.26 32.48 18.91
N GLN A 551 -11.12 33.64 19.58
CA GLN A 551 -10.36 33.76 20.81
C GLN A 551 -11.13 33.11 21.96
N LYS A 552 -10.53 32.10 22.61
CA LYS A 552 -11.09 31.40 23.77
C LYS A 552 -10.05 31.22 24.86
N GLU A 553 -10.53 30.99 26.08
CA GLU A 553 -9.67 30.71 27.23
C GLU A 553 -9.00 29.34 27.11
N PHE A 554 -7.69 29.30 27.34
CA PHE A 554 -6.90 28.10 27.56
C PHE A 554 -6.36 28.13 28.99
N PHE A 555 -6.79 27.19 29.83
CA PHE A 555 -6.47 27.09 31.25
C PHE A 555 -5.11 26.41 31.42
N VAL A 556 -4.06 27.19 31.68
CA VAL A 556 -2.72 26.65 31.99
C VAL A 556 -2.69 26.01 33.39
N GLU A 557 -3.55 26.50 34.29
CA GLU A 557 -3.85 25.94 35.61
C GLU A 557 -5.36 26.09 35.86
N PRO A 558 -5.96 25.37 36.83
CA PRO A 558 -7.42 25.42 37.07
C PRO A 558 -8.02 26.82 37.22
N LYS A 559 -7.22 27.81 37.64
CA LYS A 559 -7.65 29.20 37.84
C LYS A 559 -6.88 30.22 37.00
N VAL A 560 -5.93 29.77 36.16
CA VAL A 560 -5.09 30.65 35.36
C VAL A 560 -5.31 30.31 33.90
N SER A 561 -5.81 31.28 33.12
CA SER A 561 -6.06 31.11 31.69
C SER A 561 -5.38 32.17 30.85
N ARG A 562 -5.21 31.86 29.57
CA ARG A 562 -4.77 32.78 28.53
C ARG A 562 -5.67 32.66 27.32
N LYS A 563 -5.88 33.77 26.61
CA LYS A 563 -6.64 33.76 25.36
C LYS A 563 -5.78 33.22 24.22
N VAL A 564 -6.32 32.22 23.53
CA VAL A 564 -5.71 31.57 22.36
C VAL A 564 -6.72 31.48 21.22
N ARG A 565 -6.22 31.34 19.99
CA ARG A 565 -7.09 31.09 18.82
C ARG A 565 -7.50 29.62 18.80
N MET A 566 -8.76 29.35 19.09
CA MET A 566 -9.37 28.02 19.00
C MET A 566 -10.03 27.81 17.65
N MET A 567 -9.52 26.82 16.92
CA MET A 567 -10.10 26.33 15.67
C MET A 567 -11.29 25.44 16.02
N LYS A 568 -12.38 25.54 15.25
CA LYS A 568 -13.63 24.83 15.53
C LYS A 568 -14.11 24.03 14.33
N LYS A 569 -14.56 22.80 14.57
CA LYS A 569 -15.15 21.95 13.54
C LYS A 569 -16.10 20.90 14.13
N LYS A 570 -17.17 20.60 13.40
CA LYS A 570 -18.01 19.42 13.65
C LYS A 570 -17.81 18.44 12.49
N SER A 571 -17.29 17.25 12.74
CA SER A 571 -17.09 16.21 11.71
C SER A 571 -16.94 14.82 12.34
N GLN A 572 -16.82 13.78 11.51
CA GLN A 572 -16.54 12.43 11.94
C GLN A 572 -15.03 12.24 12.17
N PHE A 573 -14.65 12.04 13.43
CA PHE A 573 -13.26 11.79 13.81
C PHE A 573 -13.13 10.51 14.61
N ILE A 574 -11.91 9.97 14.69
CA ILE A 574 -11.63 8.94 15.67
C ILE A 574 -11.80 9.57 17.04
N TYR A 575 -12.67 9.05 17.88
CA TYR A 575 -12.90 9.61 19.21
C TYR A 575 -13.19 8.50 20.21
N HIS A 576 -12.68 8.67 21.42
CA HIS A 576 -12.93 7.77 22.54
C HIS A 576 -12.96 8.57 23.82
N ASP A 577 -13.99 8.33 24.63
CA ASP A 577 -14.19 8.96 25.93
C ASP A 577 -13.95 7.90 27.01
N ALA A 578 -12.89 8.07 27.79
CA ALA A 578 -12.55 7.21 28.92
C ALA A 578 -12.78 7.97 30.24
N ASP A 579 -12.82 7.27 31.37
CA ASP A 579 -13.12 7.91 32.67
C ASP A 579 -12.15 9.03 33.06
N ASP A 580 -10.89 8.96 32.62
CA ASP A 580 -9.82 9.89 32.98
C ASP A 580 -9.33 10.79 31.84
N LEU A 581 -9.66 10.47 30.58
CA LEU A 581 -9.19 11.22 29.40
C LEU A 581 -10.15 11.12 28.22
N GLN A 582 -10.02 12.03 27.27
CA GLN A 582 -10.59 11.95 25.93
C GLN A 582 -9.48 11.75 24.90
N LEU A 583 -9.71 10.92 23.89
CA LEU A 583 -8.84 10.73 22.74
C LEU A 583 -9.55 11.27 21.49
N LEU A 584 -8.85 12.09 20.71
CA LEU A 584 -9.27 12.53 19.38
C LEU A 584 -8.19 12.16 18.35
N GLY A 585 -8.58 11.56 17.23
CA GLY A 585 -7.70 11.29 16.09
C GLY A 585 -8.20 11.98 14.84
N ILE A 586 -7.44 12.95 14.35
CA ILE A 586 -7.72 13.74 13.15
C ILE A 586 -6.84 13.24 12.01
N PRO A 587 -7.41 12.71 10.91
CA PRO A 587 -6.64 12.29 9.75
C PRO A 587 -6.09 13.48 8.98
N TYR A 588 -4.86 13.32 8.51
CA TYR A 588 -4.29 14.17 7.47
C TYR A 588 -4.68 13.68 6.06
N SER A 589 -4.42 14.51 5.07
CA SER A 589 -4.73 14.25 3.67
C SER A 589 -4.10 12.95 3.18
N GLY A 590 -4.94 12.08 2.63
CA GLY A 590 -4.54 10.75 2.16
C GLY A 590 -4.73 9.63 3.19
N ASN A 591 -5.14 9.92 4.44
CA ASN A 591 -5.34 8.94 5.51
C ASN A 591 -4.12 8.04 5.81
N GLU A 592 -2.91 8.52 5.51
CA GLU A 592 -1.66 7.80 5.82
C GLU A 592 -0.99 8.29 7.11
N THR A 593 -1.37 9.47 7.59
CA THR A 593 -0.91 10.04 8.87
C THR A 593 -2.07 10.63 9.66
N TYR A 594 -1.91 10.67 10.98
CA TYR A 594 -2.94 11.13 11.92
C TYR A 594 -2.31 11.99 13.02
N MET A 595 -2.99 13.06 13.41
CA MET A 595 -2.74 13.71 14.70
C MET A 595 -3.70 13.13 15.73
N PHE A 596 -3.15 12.47 16.74
CA PHE A 596 -3.87 12.07 17.93
C PHE A 596 -3.67 13.09 19.04
N MET A 597 -4.74 13.45 19.74
CA MET A 597 -4.72 14.32 20.91
C MET A 597 -5.33 13.57 22.09
N ILE A 598 -4.59 13.52 23.19
CA ILE A 598 -5.03 12.94 24.46
C ILE A 598 -5.22 14.10 25.43
N LEU A 599 -6.47 14.29 25.83
CA LEU A 599 -6.92 15.37 26.71
C LEU A 599 -7.31 14.77 28.06
N PRO A 600 -6.46 14.87 29.10
CA PRO A 600 -6.82 14.41 30.43
C PRO A 600 -7.99 15.23 30.99
N LYS A 601 -9.00 14.60 31.59
CA LYS A 601 -10.18 15.32 32.13
C LYS A 601 -9.86 16.25 33.30
N ARG A 602 -8.70 16.07 33.95
CA ARG A 602 -8.20 16.93 35.03
C ARG A 602 -6.94 17.64 34.57
N VAL A 603 -6.91 18.97 34.74
CA VAL A 603 -5.80 19.84 34.31
C VAL A 603 -4.46 19.39 34.92
N GLU A 604 -4.46 18.93 36.16
CA GLU A 604 -3.26 18.55 36.91
C GLU A 604 -2.71 17.17 36.53
N ALA A 605 -3.50 16.33 35.83
CA ALA A 605 -3.11 14.96 35.49
C ALA A 605 -1.84 14.92 34.59
N ILE A 606 -1.62 15.97 33.80
CA ILE A 606 -0.43 16.12 32.94
C ILE A 606 0.88 16.24 33.73
N ASN A 607 0.84 16.48 35.06
CA ASN A 607 2.03 16.55 35.90
C ASN A 607 2.60 15.16 36.23
N SER A 608 1.82 14.10 36.00
CA SER A 608 2.21 12.72 36.22
C SER A 608 1.88 11.88 34.99
N ILE A 609 2.52 12.19 33.86
CA ILE A 609 2.25 11.53 32.56
C ILE A 609 2.44 10.03 32.63
N SER A 610 3.43 9.53 33.38
CA SER A 610 3.63 8.10 33.59
C SER A 610 2.44 7.40 34.25
N SER A 611 1.61 8.14 35.00
CA SER A 611 0.34 7.61 35.54
C SER A 611 -0.84 7.72 34.56
N VAL A 612 -0.71 8.54 33.52
CA VAL A 612 -1.72 8.73 32.47
C VAL A 612 -1.47 7.78 31.29
N LEU A 613 -0.21 7.59 30.89
CA LEU A 613 0.19 6.82 29.72
C LEU A 613 1.42 5.95 30.01
N ASP A 614 1.28 4.66 29.73
CA ASP A 614 2.40 3.77 29.47
C ASP A 614 2.37 3.30 28.00
N GLY A 615 3.41 2.58 27.56
CA GLY A 615 3.50 2.10 26.18
C GLY A 615 2.33 1.21 25.77
N LYS A 616 1.80 0.37 26.66
CA LYS A 616 0.69 -0.55 26.35
C LYS A 616 -0.62 0.21 26.18
N ARG A 617 -0.89 1.15 27.09
CA ARG A 617 -2.06 2.02 27.06
C ARG A 617 -2.02 2.92 25.84
N LEU A 618 -0.86 3.50 25.51
CA LEU A 618 -0.69 4.29 24.30
C LEU A 618 -0.97 3.46 23.05
N GLN A 619 -0.40 2.26 22.94
CA GLN A 619 -0.66 1.35 21.82
C GLN A 619 -2.15 1.03 21.69
N SER A 620 -2.83 0.74 22.79
CA SER A 620 -4.28 0.48 22.81
C SER A 620 -5.09 1.68 22.33
N LEU A 621 -4.80 2.88 22.84
CA LEU A 621 -5.47 4.12 22.43
C LEU A 621 -5.25 4.43 20.95
N LEU A 622 -3.99 4.39 20.49
CA LEU A 622 -3.64 4.66 19.10
C LEU A 622 -4.16 3.58 18.14
N SER A 623 -4.48 2.37 18.60
CA SER A 623 -5.05 1.32 17.75
C SER A 623 -6.55 1.51 17.48
N ARG A 624 -7.23 2.40 18.21
CA ARG A 624 -8.65 2.68 17.98
C ARG A 624 -8.87 3.33 16.62
N ARG A 625 -9.94 2.92 15.94
CA ARG A 625 -10.34 3.43 14.62
C ARG A 625 -11.82 3.84 14.55
N GLU A 626 -12.57 3.65 15.63
CA GLU A 626 -13.97 4.01 15.75
C GLU A 626 -14.17 5.50 15.47
N ARG A 627 -14.96 5.81 14.45
CA ARG A 627 -15.30 7.18 14.08
C ARG A 627 -16.69 7.53 14.59
N GLN A 628 -16.81 8.74 15.13
CA GLN A 628 -18.08 9.29 15.57
C GLN A 628 -18.13 10.78 15.26
N LEU A 629 -19.34 11.32 15.13
CA LEU A 629 -19.55 12.74 14.92
C LEU A 629 -19.19 13.48 16.22
N VAL A 630 -18.24 14.42 16.18
CA VAL A 630 -17.75 15.15 17.37
C VAL A 630 -17.69 16.65 17.08
N ASN A 631 -18.03 17.48 18.08
CA ASN A 631 -17.71 18.90 18.06
C ASN A 631 -16.30 19.09 18.61
N VAL A 632 -15.38 19.52 17.76
CA VAL A 632 -13.96 19.68 18.07
C VAL A 632 -13.62 21.16 18.17
N GLU A 633 -12.94 21.53 19.27
CA GLU A 633 -12.25 22.80 19.42
C GLU A 633 -10.81 22.55 19.86
N ILE A 634 -9.86 22.92 19.00
CA ILE A 634 -8.42 22.72 19.26
C ILE A 634 -7.65 24.00 18.97
N PRO A 635 -6.57 24.29 19.73
CA PRO A 635 -5.87 25.55 19.56
C PRO A 635 -4.97 25.53 18.33
N ARG A 636 -4.77 26.70 17.74
CA ARG A 636 -3.63 26.96 16.87
C ARG A 636 -2.38 27.06 17.74
N PHE A 637 -1.32 26.35 17.38
CA PHE A 637 -0.04 26.42 18.11
C PHE A 637 1.15 26.24 17.18
N LYS A 638 2.27 26.81 17.60
CA LYS A 638 3.56 26.70 16.94
C LYS A 638 4.63 26.53 18.02
N LEU A 639 5.46 25.51 17.89
CA LEU A 639 6.51 25.20 18.85
C LEU A 639 7.81 24.90 18.13
N GLU A 640 8.90 25.34 18.74
CA GLU A 640 10.27 25.03 18.36
C GLU A 640 11.04 24.75 19.65
N GLU A 641 11.51 23.52 19.82
CA GLU A 641 12.21 23.10 21.03
C GLU A 641 13.59 22.54 20.67
N LYS A 642 14.61 22.95 21.43
CA LYS A 642 15.97 22.39 21.40
C LYS A 642 16.26 21.80 22.77
N THR A 643 16.55 20.51 22.83
CA THR A 643 16.72 19.77 24.07
C THR A 643 18.03 18.99 24.08
N LEU A 644 18.77 19.06 25.18
CA LEU A 644 19.89 18.17 25.45
C LEU A 644 19.36 16.93 26.19
N LEU A 645 19.38 15.78 25.53
CA LEU A 645 18.71 14.57 26.01
C LEU A 645 19.56 13.71 26.95
N ASN A 646 20.85 14.01 27.15
CA ASN A 646 21.78 13.18 27.94
C ASN A 646 21.18 12.69 29.27
N ARG A 647 20.77 13.62 30.14
CA ARG A 647 20.25 13.29 31.48
C ARG A 647 18.97 12.48 31.40
N ALA A 648 18.09 12.79 30.46
CA ALA A 648 16.85 12.05 30.27
C ALA A 648 17.12 10.61 29.78
N MET A 649 18.05 10.45 28.85
CA MET A 649 18.49 9.14 28.34
C MET A 649 19.13 8.28 29.44
N GLU A 650 19.99 8.86 30.28
CA GLU A 650 20.58 8.19 31.45
C GLU A 650 19.51 7.70 32.43
N LYS A 651 18.47 8.50 32.64
CA LYS A 651 17.35 8.19 33.53
C LYS A 651 16.46 7.06 33.00
N ILE A 652 16.21 7.02 31.70
CA ILE A 652 15.38 5.98 31.09
C ILE A 652 16.14 4.67 30.79
N GLY A 653 17.46 4.67 30.95
CA GLY A 653 18.24 3.44 31.01
C GLY A 653 19.59 3.45 30.33
N LEU A 654 19.96 4.48 29.56
CA LEU A 654 21.22 4.53 28.80
C LEU A 654 22.26 5.36 29.54
N LYS A 655 23.00 4.76 30.48
CA LYS A 655 24.04 5.38 31.30
C LYS A 655 25.44 5.09 30.78
N ARG A 656 25.80 3.82 30.52
CA ARG A 656 27.18 3.45 30.14
C ARG A 656 27.60 4.08 28.83
N GLY A 657 26.66 4.32 27.91
CA GLY A 657 26.94 5.02 26.64
C GLY A 657 27.51 6.44 26.82
N PHE A 658 27.23 7.10 27.95
CA PHE A 658 27.73 8.45 28.26
C PHE A 658 28.95 8.44 29.21
N SER A 659 29.34 7.29 29.76
CA SER A 659 30.46 7.18 30.70
C SER A 659 31.77 6.81 29.99
N ASP A 660 32.88 6.87 30.73
CA ASP A 660 34.20 6.43 30.24
C ASP A 660 34.31 4.89 30.09
N ASP A 661 33.29 4.15 30.56
CA ASP A 661 33.15 2.69 30.39
C ASP A 661 32.38 2.30 29.13
N ALA A 662 32.05 3.27 28.27
CA ALA A 662 31.38 3.05 27.01
C ALA A 662 32.19 2.12 26.09
N GLN A 663 31.51 1.12 25.51
CA GLN A 663 32.13 0.12 24.65
C GLN A 663 31.61 0.27 23.21
N PHE A 664 32.23 1.18 22.46
CA PHE A 664 31.92 1.44 21.04
C PHE A 664 33.02 0.94 20.08
N THR A 665 33.66 -0.16 20.43
CA THR A 665 34.83 -0.69 19.70
C THR A 665 34.52 -1.13 18.28
N ASP A 666 33.25 -1.32 17.92
CA ASP A 666 32.85 -1.66 16.56
C ASP A 666 32.73 -0.42 15.66
N ILE A 667 32.72 0.80 16.20
CA ILE A 667 32.73 2.05 15.44
C ILE A 667 34.13 2.34 14.87
N ALA A 668 35.12 2.37 15.77
CA ALA A 668 36.50 2.73 15.44
C ALA A 668 37.46 2.19 16.51
N ASN A 669 38.77 2.26 16.24
CA ASN A 669 39.78 1.94 17.25
C ASN A 669 39.88 3.07 18.30
N GLY A 670 40.07 2.71 19.57
CA GLY A 670 40.19 3.65 20.68
C GLY A 670 38.95 3.71 21.57
N LYS A 671 39.01 4.55 22.62
CA LYS A 671 37.88 4.78 23.53
C LYS A 671 36.98 5.86 22.96
N LEU A 672 35.69 5.57 22.87
CA LEU A 672 34.64 6.50 22.43
C LEU A 672 33.52 6.49 23.45
N LYS A 673 32.82 7.62 23.60
CA LYS A 673 31.59 7.77 24.38
C LYS A 673 30.65 8.77 23.72
N ILE A 674 29.39 8.78 24.14
CA ILE A 674 28.42 9.77 23.69
C ILE A 674 28.65 11.05 24.50
N ASN A 675 29.15 12.11 23.85
CA ASN A 675 29.35 13.40 24.52
C ASN A 675 28.02 14.15 24.69
N LYS A 676 27.27 14.33 23.61
CA LYS A 676 26.01 15.09 23.59
C LYS A 676 25.00 14.41 22.67
N LEU A 677 23.75 14.36 23.13
CA LEU A 677 22.59 14.01 22.30
C LEU A 677 21.67 15.24 22.21
N LEU A 678 21.87 16.03 21.16
CA LEU A 678 21.09 17.25 20.91
C LEU A 678 19.92 16.92 19.99
N HIS A 679 18.72 17.24 20.44
CA HIS A 679 17.49 17.09 19.68
C HIS A 679 16.88 18.47 19.42
N LYS A 680 16.48 18.74 18.18
CA LYS A 680 15.76 19.97 17.84
C LYS A 680 14.60 19.65 16.92
N VAL A 681 13.44 20.20 17.22
CA VAL A 681 12.19 19.86 16.54
C VAL A 681 11.28 21.08 16.45
N PHE A 682 10.50 21.13 15.38
CA PHE A 682 9.60 22.21 15.05
C PHE A 682 8.23 21.63 14.66
N ILE A 683 7.14 22.22 15.13
CA ILE A 683 5.78 21.90 14.71
C ILE A 683 4.93 23.17 14.61
N GLU A 684 4.08 23.24 13.60
CA GLU A 684 3.07 24.29 13.45
C GLU A 684 1.73 23.67 13.06
N THR A 685 0.68 23.97 13.83
CA THR A 685 -0.67 23.45 13.63
C THR A 685 -1.63 24.61 13.42
N ASN A 686 -2.35 24.63 12.31
CA ASN A 686 -3.32 25.67 11.93
C ASN A 686 -4.54 25.09 11.18
N GLU A 687 -5.38 25.96 10.63
CA GLU A 687 -6.65 25.57 10.02
C GLU A 687 -6.51 24.72 8.75
N GLU A 688 -5.39 24.84 8.04
CA GLU A 688 -5.12 24.06 6.82
C GLU A 688 -4.58 22.66 7.12
N GLY A 689 -3.87 22.52 8.23
CA GLY A 689 -3.10 21.33 8.57
C GLY A 689 -1.84 21.69 9.35
N THR A 690 -0.81 20.95 9.04
CA THR A 690 0.59 21.19 9.40
C THR A 690 1.32 21.69 8.14
N GLU A 691 1.26 23.01 7.91
CA GLU A 691 1.86 23.86 6.85
C GLU A 691 1.33 23.83 5.38
N ALA A 692 1.36 25.00 4.67
CA ALA A 692 0.24 25.56 3.85
C ALA A 692 0.30 25.59 2.28
N ALA A 693 -0.90 25.73 1.64
CA ALA A 693 -1.35 26.56 0.49
C ALA A 693 -2.77 26.17 -0.06
N ALA A 694 -3.59 27.17 -0.45
CA ALA A 694 -5.07 27.14 -0.51
C ALA A 694 -5.76 26.62 -1.79
N ALA A 695 -7.01 26.13 -1.65
CA ALA A 695 -8.10 26.11 -2.65
C ALA A 695 -9.45 25.75 -1.98
N THR A 696 -10.53 26.41 -2.40
CA THR A 696 -11.88 26.33 -1.79
C THR A 696 -12.86 25.63 -2.73
N ALA A 697 -13.68 24.70 -2.23
CA ALA A 697 -14.93 24.27 -2.88
C ALA A 697 -15.92 23.77 -1.82
N GLY A 698 -17.18 24.23 -1.89
CA GLY A 698 -18.27 23.79 -1.02
C GLY A 698 -19.48 23.38 -1.85
N GLY A 699 -20.02 22.19 -1.57
CA GLY A 699 -21.28 21.68 -2.12
C GLY A 699 -22.28 21.39 -1.00
N MET A 700 -23.57 21.61 -1.28
CA MET A 700 -24.70 21.36 -0.36
C MET A 700 -25.22 19.92 -0.50
N PHE A 701 -25.47 19.24 0.62
CA PHE A 701 -26.26 18.02 0.67
C PHE A 701 -27.53 18.22 1.52
N GLY A 702 -28.64 17.65 1.06
CA GLY A 702 -29.97 17.79 1.64
C GLY A 702 -30.19 16.97 2.91
N ILE A 703 -31.07 17.48 3.77
CA ILE A 703 -31.38 16.98 5.12
C ILE A 703 -32.42 15.83 5.04
N ARG A 704 -32.16 14.72 5.73
CA ARG A 704 -33.21 13.83 6.25
C ARG A 704 -33.27 13.98 7.77
N PRO A 705 -34.46 13.98 8.41
CA PRO A 705 -34.56 14.07 9.86
C PRO A 705 -34.21 12.71 10.48
N SER A 706 -33.12 12.65 11.24
CA SER A 706 -32.86 11.59 12.22
C SER A 706 -32.94 12.18 13.63
N MET A 707 -33.29 11.33 14.61
CA MET A 707 -33.32 11.66 16.04
C MET A 707 -32.05 12.45 16.48
N PRO A 708 -32.14 13.35 17.49
CA PRO A 708 -31.00 14.14 17.92
C PRO A 708 -29.92 13.22 18.48
N GLU A 709 -28.92 12.94 17.65
CA GLU A 709 -27.68 12.29 18.07
C GLU A 709 -26.98 13.25 19.03
N VAL A 710 -26.76 12.81 20.29
CA VAL A 710 -25.98 13.60 21.27
C VAL A 710 -24.54 13.60 20.77
N VAL A 711 -24.12 14.72 20.19
CA VAL A 711 -22.77 14.89 19.65
C VAL A 711 -21.82 15.27 20.80
N PRO A 712 -20.82 14.45 21.13
CA PRO A 712 -19.85 14.78 22.17
C PRO A 712 -18.97 15.98 21.80
N ASP A 713 -18.47 16.66 22.83
CA ASP A 713 -17.55 17.79 22.70
C ASP A 713 -16.12 17.35 23.06
N PHE A 714 -15.15 17.65 22.19
CA PHE A 714 -13.72 17.58 22.48
C PHE A 714 -13.15 19.01 22.44
N ILE A 715 -12.87 19.59 23.61
CA ILE A 715 -12.42 20.97 23.75
C ILE A 715 -11.04 20.97 24.40
N ALA A 716 -9.98 21.09 23.61
CA ALA A 716 -8.60 21.11 24.09
C ALA A 716 -8.20 22.48 24.65
N ASN A 717 -8.91 22.95 25.68
CA ASN A 717 -8.72 24.24 26.35
C ASN A 717 -7.86 24.19 27.62
N HIS A 718 -7.12 23.11 27.82
CA HIS A 718 -6.20 22.91 28.95
C HIS A 718 -5.11 21.93 28.52
N PRO A 719 -4.06 21.66 29.32
CA PRO A 719 -2.91 20.90 28.88
C PRO A 719 -3.26 19.53 28.31
N PHE A 720 -2.65 19.21 27.17
CA PHE A 720 -2.90 17.97 26.43
C PHE A 720 -1.61 17.40 25.87
N ILE A 721 -1.67 16.12 25.52
CA ILE A 721 -0.59 15.39 24.83
C ILE A 721 -1.03 15.22 23.38
N PHE A 722 -0.11 15.35 22.43
CA PHE A 722 -0.38 15.00 21.05
C PHE A 722 0.68 14.07 20.49
N PHE A 723 0.27 13.29 19.49
CA PHE A 723 1.13 12.41 18.71
C PHE A 723 0.79 12.59 17.23
N ILE A 724 1.80 12.74 16.39
CA ILE A 724 1.66 12.58 14.93
C ILE A 724 2.17 11.19 14.59
N THR A 725 1.32 10.40 13.95
CA THR A 725 1.61 8.98 13.69
C THR A 725 1.40 8.62 12.23
N THR A 726 2.08 7.57 11.76
CA THR A 726 1.71 6.87 10.54
C THR A 726 0.39 6.11 10.75
N LYS A 727 -0.24 5.64 9.67
CA LYS A 727 -1.42 4.77 9.73
C LYS A 727 -1.20 3.48 10.54
N LYS A 728 0.07 3.03 10.62
CA LYS A 728 0.53 1.88 11.40
C LYS A 728 0.82 2.23 12.87
N ASN A 729 0.58 3.47 13.28
CA ASN A 729 0.85 4.01 14.62
C ASN A 729 2.34 4.23 14.95
N ASP A 730 3.22 4.31 13.95
CA ASP A 730 4.61 4.73 14.23
C ASP A 730 4.61 6.20 14.65
N ILE A 731 5.25 6.53 15.77
CA ILE A 731 5.26 7.90 16.32
C ILE A 731 6.33 8.75 15.63
N LEU A 732 5.89 9.70 14.82
CA LEU A 732 6.75 10.64 14.10
C LEU A 732 7.12 11.83 14.99
N PHE A 733 6.12 12.42 15.63
CA PHE A 733 6.26 13.55 16.55
C PHE A 733 5.38 13.34 17.76
N GLU A 734 5.81 13.84 18.90
CA GLU A 734 5.01 13.88 20.12
C GLU A 734 5.29 15.16 20.89
N GLY A 735 4.33 15.55 21.72
CA GLY A 735 4.54 16.69 22.60
C GLY A 735 3.49 16.85 23.67
N ILE A 736 3.83 17.70 24.64
CA ILE A 736 2.97 18.13 25.72
C ILE A 736 2.79 19.63 25.58
N ILE A 737 1.54 20.06 25.42
CA ILE A 737 1.16 21.47 25.40
C ILE A 737 0.68 21.84 26.80
N ARG A 738 1.46 22.63 27.53
CA ARG A 738 1.11 23.23 28.83
C ARG A 738 0.71 24.70 28.69
N GLU A 739 1.32 25.40 27.74
CA GLU A 739 1.00 26.78 27.41
C GLU A 739 1.06 27.02 25.90
N ILE A 740 0.34 28.03 25.42
CA ILE A 740 0.37 28.45 24.02
C ILE A 740 0.77 29.91 24.00
N LYS A 741 1.89 30.20 23.34
CA LYS A 741 2.40 31.56 23.14
C LYS A 741 1.73 32.13 21.88
N ASN A 742 1.19 33.34 22.00
CA ASN A 742 0.53 34.05 20.90
C ASN A 742 1.52 34.57 19.86
#